data_AF-L8J7C3-F1
#
_entry.id   AF-L8J7C3-F1
#
_cell.length_a   1.000
_cell.length_b   1.000
_cell.length_c   1.000
_cell.angle_alpha   90.00
_cell.angle_beta   90.00
_cell.angle_gamma   90.00
#
_symmetry.space_group_name_H-M   'P 1'
#
loop_
_entity.id
_entity.type
_entity.pdbx_description
1 polymer ?
#
loop_
_entity_poly.entity_id
_entity_poly.type
_entity_poly.pdbx_seq_one_letter_code
_entity_poly.pdbx_strand_id
1 'polypeptide(L)'
;MTEKTPLRHLMLGIAVPGLLAASCSAYADIGHFRYQNEPSYRLEPAQVFRMRKAVPEVNLRKQLKPLLKKTYYSEQAYIDSLEEQLGKDVVAQHKDLFLEKAVQPQRSLAIDVLADDVIHMAFKDQPKGEALPTTELIDITKYNGPSALQRKNNGFSTADLQVTVNPQNLCVAMVSESKGQLSEICPDKMNSFTVKSEGDYQLNGLGQEFHDPGKLNTNWLGFKRQGGNKMEGYQGGGTGNTQFPILYAMSQQQRNYAIYLDTVYSATWDFTGTPWKISQLEGSPSFLFMAGNDLPELRQKYMSMVGTPLVPPRKMFGMWLSEYGFDNWQELDDKLDTLKKNHFPLDGVVMDLQWFGNVDAFSPNSQMGTLTWDRENFPAPEQKIKSLKEQGVGMMLIEESYVSDGLEEFGKMAEHGYLVKDPETGKAIDSDQNNYGYWWGKGGMIDWTSADAGKEWHDWKRKPLIDMGVIGHWTDLGEPEMYNPKGVYTDGRTQNDVHNIFNYKWLESIYDGYQRNETATRPFMMSRSGAPGIQRFGATMWSADIGTNLESLASQFSMQPNMVLSGIDYYSSDIGGFHRSALSAVPEKREAALNETYTQWFAYSSLFEVPVRPHTENLCNCKETAPDRVGDMASNQANIKLRYQLIPYLYSLAHRANIAAEPVYPPMDYYFADDAKAHNLAGQKMMGKDLMGAAIAKMGQQAVDVYLPRGKWYDYRTGKAVDSKGEWLKQLPVYDQNLLTLPLFARDGAIIPMNPEQTMPLSSEVPLTLAARIFGSDGEFTLYEDDGATNAYLNGGLRKTTFNTQHKGSEFKLTIVAEGNYANAPQARPLHIEWLGLQGKVKAVELNGKKVQGWKQQGEELVIEHSALPVNKTIQLSVVM
;
A
#
# COMPACT_ATOMS: atom_id res chain seq x y z
N MET A 1 4.42 -65.11 -4.76
CA MET A 1 3.94 -64.44 -3.54
C MET A 1 4.59 -63.08 -3.48
N THR A 2 3.98 -62.09 -4.12
CA THR A 2 4.34 -60.66 -4.09
C THR A 2 3.27 -59.95 -4.91
N GLU A 3 2.22 -59.46 -4.26
CA GLU A 3 1.24 -58.56 -4.90
C GLU A 3 1.55 -57.11 -4.53
N LYS A 4 1.59 -56.28 -5.58
CA LYS A 4 1.77 -54.84 -5.54
C LYS A 4 0.43 -54.17 -5.24
N THR A 5 0.41 -53.25 -4.29
CA THR A 5 -0.70 -52.30 -4.09
C THR A 5 -0.12 -50.88 -4.16
N PRO A 6 -0.63 -49.98 -5.02
CA PRO A 6 -0.18 -48.59 -5.02
C PRO A 6 -0.93 -47.78 -3.96
N LEU A 7 -0.18 -47.03 -3.16
CA LEU A 7 -0.68 -46.02 -2.23
C LEU A 7 -1.45 -44.92 -3.01
N ARG A 8 -2.72 -44.73 -2.69
CA ARG A 8 -3.46 -43.50 -3.01
C ARG A 8 -2.98 -42.39 -2.08
N HIS A 9 -2.45 -41.30 -2.63
CA HIS A 9 -2.32 -40.03 -1.93
C HIS A 9 -3.71 -39.43 -1.70
N LEU A 10 -4.06 -39.19 -0.43
CA LEU A 10 -5.11 -38.26 -0.05
C LEU A 10 -4.42 -36.90 0.16
N MET A 11 -4.49 -36.01 -0.83
CA MET A 11 -4.32 -34.57 -0.61
C MET A 11 -5.68 -34.01 -0.20
N LEU A 12 -5.80 -33.50 1.02
CA LEU A 12 -6.91 -32.61 1.39
C LEU A 12 -6.59 -31.23 0.82
N GLY A 13 -7.12 -30.95 -0.37
CA GLY A 13 -7.11 -29.62 -0.97
C GLY A 13 -8.16 -28.73 -0.32
N ILE A 14 -7.73 -27.60 0.23
CA ILE A 14 -8.58 -26.42 0.41
C ILE A 14 -8.36 -25.53 -0.81
N ALA A 15 -9.47 -25.13 -1.43
CA ALA A 15 -9.53 -24.37 -2.66
C ALA A 15 -8.92 -22.97 -2.50
N VAL A 16 -7.64 -22.87 -2.85
CA VAL A 16 -7.11 -21.70 -3.56
C VAL A 16 -7.47 -21.94 -5.03
N PRO A 17 -8.24 -21.09 -5.72
CA PRO A 17 -8.47 -21.28 -7.15
C PRO A 17 -7.19 -20.89 -7.89
N GLY A 18 -6.31 -21.86 -8.08
CA GLY A 18 -5.17 -21.82 -9.00
C GLY A 18 -5.37 -22.85 -10.09
N LEU A 19 -5.29 -22.39 -11.33
CA LEU A 19 -5.09 -23.09 -12.59
C LEU A 19 -4.71 -24.59 -12.50
N LEU A 20 -5.53 -25.44 -13.13
CA LEU A 20 -5.15 -26.44 -14.17
C LEU A 20 -6.22 -27.54 -14.28
N ALA A 21 -7.32 -27.21 -14.93
CA ALA A 21 -8.08 -28.13 -15.75
C ALA A 21 -8.71 -27.31 -16.87
N ALA A 22 -8.12 -27.37 -18.07
CA ALA A 22 -8.75 -26.90 -19.29
C ALA A 22 -9.98 -27.77 -19.57
N SER A 23 -11.10 -27.46 -18.93
CA SER A 23 -12.41 -27.82 -19.44
C SER A 23 -12.84 -26.72 -20.39
N CYS A 24 -12.85 -27.01 -21.69
CA CYS A 24 -13.50 -26.20 -22.71
C CYS A 24 -14.94 -25.89 -22.30
N SER A 25 -15.19 -24.72 -21.71
CA SER A 25 -16.47 -24.03 -21.80
C SER A 25 -16.34 -22.58 -21.31
N ALA A 26 -16.50 -21.66 -22.27
CA ALA A 26 -16.83 -20.24 -22.14
C ALA A 26 -15.71 -19.26 -21.70
N TYR A 27 -14.67 -19.13 -22.53
CA TYR A 27 -14.17 -17.78 -22.83
C TYR A 27 -15.29 -17.08 -23.61
N ALA A 28 -16.05 -16.19 -22.97
CA ALA A 28 -16.77 -15.19 -23.74
C ALA A 28 -15.73 -14.32 -24.47
N ASP A 29 -15.96 -14.04 -25.76
CA ASP A 29 -14.98 -13.48 -26.69
C ASP A 29 -14.36 -12.18 -26.17
N ILE A 30 -13.15 -12.24 -25.58
CA ILE A 30 -12.34 -11.04 -25.33
C ILE A 30 -12.13 -10.33 -26.67
N GLY A 31 -12.51 -9.06 -26.71
CA GLY A 31 -12.40 -8.26 -27.91
C GLY A 31 -10.96 -7.91 -28.21
N HIS A 32 -10.32 -8.63 -29.14
CA HIS A 32 -8.97 -8.27 -29.62
C HIS A 32 -9.05 -7.29 -30.79
N PHE A 33 -8.35 -6.15 -30.67
CA PHE A 33 -8.22 -5.13 -31.71
C PHE A 33 -6.75 -4.81 -31.96
N ARG A 34 -6.35 -4.80 -33.24
CA ARG A 34 -4.96 -4.58 -33.67
C ARG A 34 -4.97 -3.51 -34.75
N TYR A 35 -4.21 -2.45 -34.53
CA TYR A 35 -4.10 -1.30 -35.41
C TYR A 35 -2.64 -1.07 -35.77
N GLN A 36 -2.42 -0.54 -36.97
CA GLN A 36 -1.14 -0.04 -37.41
C GLN A 36 -1.37 1.35 -38.00
N ASN A 37 -0.49 2.30 -37.71
CA ASN A 37 -0.68 3.63 -38.26
C ASN A 37 -0.33 3.68 -39.75
N GLU A 38 -0.99 4.60 -40.45
CA GLU A 38 -0.57 4.99 -41.78
C GLU A 38 0.82 5.66 -41.76
N PRO A 39 1.61 5.56 -42.85
CA PRO A 39 2.89 6.26 -42.96
C PRO A 39 2.74 7.77 -42.70
N SER A 40 3.67 8.34 -41.94
CA SER A 40 3.73 9.78 -41.67
C SER A 40 5.13 10.32 -41.92
N TYR A 41 5.25 11.62 -42.16
CA TYR A 41 6.48 12.29 -42.59
C TYR A 41 6.79 13.48 -41.69
N ARG A 42 7.99 13.53 -41.12
CA ARG A 42 8.46 14.61 -40.25
C ARG A 42 9.95 14.84 -40.43
N LEU A 43 10.34 16.10 -40.63
CA LEU A 43 11.73 16.50 -40.77
C LEU A 43 12.32 16.98 -39.44
N GLU A 44 13.42 16.36 -39.04
CA GLU A 44 14.25 16.78 -37.91
C GLU A 44 15.45 17.62 -38.37
N PRO A 45 15.96 18.55 -37.53
CA PRO A 45 17.11 19.39 -37.88
C PRO A 45 18.34 18.59 -38.33
N ALA A 46 18.57 17.42 -37.73
CA ALA A 46 19.68 16.54 -38.07
C ALA A 46 19.54 15.94 -39.48
N GLN A 47 18.31 15.60 -39.91
CA GLN A 47 18.05 15.07 -41.25
C GLN A 47 18.28 16.15 -42.31
N VAL A 48 17.77 17.37 -42.07
CA VAL A 48 18.02 18.53 -42.95
C VAL A 48 19.51 18.83 -43.09
N PHE A 49 20.26 18.75 -41.98
CA PHE A 49 21.72 18.91 -42.03
C PHE A 49 22.42 17.84 -42.87
N ARG A 50 21.96 16.58 -42.81
CA ARG A 50 22.52 15.47 -43.58
C ARG A 50 22.20 15.58 -45.08
N MET A 51 21.04 16.12 -45.44
CA MET A 51 20.63 16.30 -46.85
C MET A 51 21.35 17.44 -47.58
N ARG A 52 21.96 18.39 -46.86
CA ARG A 52 22.53 19.64 -47.45
C ARG A 52 23.54 19.43 -48.58
N LYS A 53 24.27 18.31 -48.58
CA LYS A 53 25.26 17.99 -49.62
C LYS A 53 24.63 17.37 -50.87
N ALA A 54 23.48 16.73 -50.69
CA ALA A 54 22.75 16.05 -51.76
C ALA A 54 21.80 16.98 -52.53
N VAL A 55 21.48 18.14 -51.95
CA VAL A 55 20.60 19.18 -52.52
C VAL A 55 21.31 20.55 -52.46
N PRO A 56 22.46 20.73 -53.16
CA PRO A 56 23.31 21.92 -53.03
C PRO A 56 22.68 23.20 -53.60
N GLU A 57 21.71 23.09 -54.49
CA GLU A 57 21.06 24.19 -55.21
C GLU A 57 20.18 25.09 -54.33
N VAL A 58 19.81 24.64 -53.12
CA VAL A 58 19.00 25.41 -52.16
C VAL A 58 19.56 25.38 -50.74
N ASN A 59 19.35 26.46 -49.98
CA ASN A 59 19.72 26.50 -48.57
C ASN A 59 18.66 25.78 -47.72
N LEU A 60 18.73 24.45 -47.69
CA LEU A 60 17.77 23.60 -46.97
C LEU A 60 17.57 24.02 -45.50
N ARG A 61 18.64 24.39 -44.79
CA ARG A 61 18.54 24.79 -43.37
C ARG A 61 17.67 26.04 -43.19
N LYS A 62 17.78 27.01 -44.11
CA LYS A 62 17.02 28.26 -44.06
C LYS A 62 15.58 28.02 -44.52
N GLN A 63 15.40 27.36 -45.66
CA GLN A 63 14.11 27.23 -46.32
C GLN A 63 13.19 26.20 -45.65
N LEU A 64 13.72 25.08 -45.13
CA LEU A 64 12.91 24.07 -44.44
C LEU A 64 12.66 24.37 -42.96
N LYS A 65 13.20 25.49 -42.42
CA LYS A 65 12.99 25.88 -41.03
C LYS A 65 11.50 25.87 -40.61
N PRO A 66 10.53 26.33 -41.43
CA PRO A 66 9.11 26.29 -41.07
C PRO A 66 8.51 24.88 -41.00
N LEU A 67 9.13 23.90 -41.65
CA LEU A 67 8.63 22.51 -41.70
C LEU A 67 9.27 21.62 -40.62
N LEU A 68 10.33 22.09 -39.95
CA LEU A 68 11.03 21.32 -38.93
C LEU A 68 10.10 20.95 -37.78
N LYS A 69 10.14 19.68 -37.36
CA LYS A 69 9.32 19.09 -36.29
C LYS A 69 7.82 19.06 -36.55
N LYS A 70 7.35 19.47 -37.73
CA LYS A 70 5.96 19.32 -38.15
C LYS A 70 5.76 17.92 -38.75
N THR A 71 4.72 17.22 -38.29
CA THR A 71 4.32 15.91 -38.82
C THR A 71 3.24 16.08 -39.87
N TYR A 72 3.38 15.36 -40.97
CA TYR A 72 2.44 15.26 -42.07
C TYR A 72 1.94 13.82 -42.16
N TYR A 73 0.62 13.64 -42.14
CA TYR A 73 -0.02 12.32 -42.14
C TYR A 73 -0.41 11.83 -43.54
N SER A 74 0.09 12.49 -44.59
CA SER A 74 0.01 12.00 -45.96
C SER A 74 1.27 12.42 -46.72
N GLU A 75 1.69 11.56 -47.65
CA GLU A 75 2.81 11.85 -48.55
C GLU A 75 2.54 13.15 -49.30
N GLN A 76 1.34 13.29 -49.86
CA GLN A 76 0.99 14.45 -50.68
C GLN A 76 1.07 15.76 -49.90
N ALA A 77 0.53 15.82 -48.67
CA ALA A 77 0.59 17.05 -47.88
C ALA A 77 2.03 17.42 -47.48
N TYR A 78 2.89 16.42 -47.27
CA TYR A 78 4.30 16.65 -47.03
C TYR A 78 4.99 17.22 -48.28
N ILE A 79 4.77 16.60 -49.44
CA ILE A 79 5.31 17.06 -50.73
C ILE A 79 4.83 18.48 -51.04
N ASP A 80 3.53 18.77 -50.93
CA ASP A 80 2.98 20.11 -51.20
C ASP A 80 3.66 21.17 -50.33
N SER A 81 3.93 20.84 -49.06
CA SER A 81 4.63 21.76 -48.15
C SER A 81 6.11 21.94 -48.47
N LEU A 82 6.78 20.91 -49.00
CA LEU A 82 8.14 21.04 -49.52
C LEU A 82 8.14 21.92 -50.78
N GLU A 83 7.19 21.73 -51.68
CA GLU A 83 7.08 22.48 -52.93
C GLU A 83 6.87 23.98 -52.64
N GLU A 84 6.11 24.30 -51.60
CA GLU A 84 5.93 25.67 -51.14
C GLU A 84 7.24 26.33 -50.67
N GLN A 85 8.13 25.56 -50.04
CA GLN A 85 9.39 26.11 -49.48
C GLN A 85 10.58 26.06 -50.45
N LEU A 86 10.65 25.04 -51.31
CA LEU A 86 11.80 24.74 -52.16
C LEU A 86 11.53 24.91 -53.66
N GLY A 87 10.27 24.98 -54.08
CA GLY A 87 9.86 24.97 -55.48
C GLY A 87 9.70 23.56 -56.05
N LYS A 88 8.79 23.40 -57.01
CA LYS A 88 8.40 22.09 -57.58
C LYS A 88 9.55 21.32 -58.21
N ASP A 89 10.44 22.00 -58.93
CA ASP A 89 11.54 21.36 -59.66
C ASP A 89 12.54 20.70 -58.71
N VAL A 90 12.90 21.38 -57.61
CA VAL A 90 13.81 20.86 -56.58
C VAL A 90 13.19 19.67 -55.85
N VAL A 91 11.90 19.76 -55.51
CA VAL A 91 11.19 18.67 -54.82
C VAL A 91 11.04 17.47 -55.74
N ALA A 92 10.69 17.66 -57.01
CA ALA A 92 10.59 16.58 -57.98
C ALA A 92 11.93 15.85 -58.18
N GLN A 93 13.04 16.58 -58.24
CA GLN A 93 14.39 16.02 -58.41
C GLN A 93 14.86 15.21 -57.18
N HIS A 94 14.46 15.63 -55.97
CA HIS A 94 14.94 15.04 -54.70
C HIS A 94 13.84 14.39 -53.87
N LYS A 95 12.70 14.06 -54.48
CA LYS A 95 11.48 13.56 -53.81
C LYS A 95 11.77 12.37 -52.90
N ASP A 96 12.41 11.35 -53.45
CA ASP A 96 12.69 10.11 -52.71
C ASP A 96 13.60 10.35 -51.51
N LEU A 97 14.60 11.22 -51.65
CA LEU A 97 15.47 11.61 -50.54
C LEU A 97 14.69 12.32 -49.43
N PHE A 98 13.81 13.26 -49.77
CA PHE A 98 12.99 13.95 -48.78
C PHE A 98 12.03 12.98 -48.08
N LEU A 99 11.39 12.08 -48.82
CA LEU A 99 10.50 11.06 -48.25
C LEU A 99 11.25 10.08 -47.36
N GLU A 100 12.35 9.50 -47.83
CA GLU A 100 13.18 8.57 -47.07
C GLU A 100 13.70 9.19 -45.77
N LYS A 101 14.06 10.48 -45.79
CA LYS A 101 14.54 11.16 -44.58
C LYS A 101 13.43 11.62 -43.66
N ALA A 102 12.21 11.81 -44.16
CA ALA A 102 11.09 12.29 -43.33
C ALA A 102 10.20 11.15 -42.82
N VAL A 103 10.13 10.01 -43.50
CA VAL A 103 9.23 8.91 -43.14
C VAL A 103 9.49 8.45 -41.71
N GLN A 104 8.43 8.36 -40.92
CA GLN A 104 8.47 7.86 -39.55
C GLN A 104 8.21 6.35 -39.53
N PRO A 105 8.88 5.58 -38.65
CA PRO A 105 8.56 4.17 -38.47
C PRO A 105 7.08 3.97 -38.17
N GLN A 106 6.46 2.99 -38.82
CA GLN A 106 5.12 2.58 -38.44
C GLN A 106 5.14 2.00 -37.02
N ARG A 107 4.08 2.30 -36.27
CA ARG A 107 3.84 1.83 -34.92
C ARG A 107 2.57 0.99 -34.95
N SER A 108 2.50 0.05 -34.03
CA SER A 108 1.32 -0.78 -33.81
C SER A 108 0.68 -0.42 -32.48
N LEU A 109 -0.63 -0.66 -32.41
CA LEU A 109 -1.44 -0.54 -31.20
C LEU A 109 -2.27 -1.81 -31.07
N ALA A 110 -2.21 -2.40 -29.89
CA ALA A 110 -3.05 -3.52 -29.51
C ALA A 110 -3.97 -3.09 -28.35
N ILE A 111 -5.24 -3.44 -28.44
CA ILE A 111 -6.26 -3.25 -27.40
C ILE A 111 -6.98 -4.57 -27.18
N ASP A 112 -7.07 -5.00 -25.93
CA ASP A 112 -7.91 -6.11 -25.49
C ASP A 112 -9.00 -5.58 -24.55
N VAL A 113 -10.25 -5.94 -24.83
CA VAL A 113 -11.43 -5.49 -24.05
C VAL A 113 -11.76 -6.54 -22.99
N LEU A 114 -11.38 -6.26 -21.75
CA LEU A 114 -11.47 -7.20 -20.63
C LEU A 114 -12.84 -7.15 -19.94
N ALA A 115 -13.47 -5.99 -19.90
CA ALA A 115 -14.83 -5.78 -19.40
C ALA A 115 -15.50 -4.61 -20.13
N ASP A 116 -16.75 -4.29 -19.78
CA ASP A 116 -17.44 -3.14 -20.35
C ASP A 116 -16.71 -1.82 -20.09
N ASP A 117 -15.92 -1.74 -19.01
CA ASP A 117 -15.24 -0.54 -18.53
C ASP A 117 -13.74 -0.75 -18.24
N VAL A 118 -13.17 -1.89 -18.64
CA VAL A 118 -11.75 -2.22 -18.47
C VAL A 118 -11.14 -2.65 -19.81
N ILE A 119 -10.07 -1.96 -20.21
CA ILE A 119 -9.32 -2.28 -21.43
C ILE A 119 -7.82 -2.37 -21.13
N HIS A 120 -7.13 -3.30 -21.79
CA HIS A 120 -5.68 -3.45 -21.75
C HIS A 120 -5.10 -2.98 -23.08
N MET A 121 -4.16 -2.04 -23.04
CA MET A 121 -3.60 -1.38 -24.22
C MET A 121 -2.08 -1.46 -24.23
N ALA A 122 -1.50 -1.58 -25.41
CA ALA A 122 -0.06 -1.45 -25.60
C ALA A 122 0.28 -0.87 -26.98
N PHE A 123 1.25 0.05 -27.02
CA PHE A 123 1.77 0.62 -28.26
C PHE A 123 2.89 -0.27 -28.85
N LYS A 124 2.53 -1.53 -29.14
CA LYS A 124 3.40 -2.54 -29.72
C LYS A 124 2.65 -3.42 -30.71
N ASP A 125 3.41 -4.16 -31.50
CA ASP A 125 2.84 -5.20 -32.36
C ASP A 125 2.40 -6.41 -31.53
N GLN A 126 1.28 -7.01 -31.93
CA GLN A 126 0.71 -8.17 -31.24
C GLN A 126 -0.07 -9.02 -32.26
N PRO A 127 0.15 -10.34 -32.32
CA PRO A 127 -0.56 -11.21 -33.24
C PRO A 127 -2.08 -11.11 -33.10
N LYS A 128 -2.78 -11.34 -34.22
CA LYS A 128 -4.25 -11.37 -34.23
C LYS A 128 -4.75 -12.58 -33.43
N GLY A 129 -5.59 -12.34 -32.44
CA GLY A 129 -6.19 -13.38 -31.60
C GLY A 129 -5.36 -13.80 -30.39
N GLU A 130 -4.16 -13.24 -30.20
CA GLU A 130 -3.36 -13.46 -28.99
C GLU A 130 -3.54 -12.31 -28.02
N ALA A 131 -3.87 -12.59 -26.76
CA ALA A 131 -3.97 -11.59 -25.72
C ALA A 131 -2.63 -10.87 -25.48
N LEU A 132 -2.70 -9.63 -25.06
CA LEU A 132 -1.56 -8.87 -24.57
C LEU A 132 -0.96 -9.60 -23.35
N PRO A 133 0.36 -9.80 -23.30
CA PRO A 133 1.00 -10.39 -22.14
C PRO A 133 0.92 -9.42 -20.96
N THR A 134 0.84 -9.97 -19.75
CA THR A 134 0.92 -9.23 -18.49
C THR A 134 2.20 -9.54 -17.74
N THR A 135 2.61 -8.65 -16.83
CA THR A 135 3.63 -9.01 -15.84
C THR A 135 3.07 -10.00 -14.82
N GLU A 136 3.97 -10.57 -14.00
CA GLU A 136 3.62 -11.44 -12.87
C GLU A 136 2.95 -10.71 -11.69
N LEU A 137 2.80 -9.39 -11.78
CA LEU A 137 2.25 -8.56 -10.71
C LEU A 137 0.71 -8.59 -10.69
N ILE A 138 0.09 -8.88 -11.83
CA ILE A 138 -1.37 -8.86 -12.03
C ILE A 138 -1.92 -10.19 -12.55
N ASP A 139 -3.16 -10.47 -12.17
CA ASP A 139 -3.98 -11.55 -12.72
C ASP A 139 -5.26 -10.98 -13.33
N ILE A 140 -5.35 -11.03 -14.65
CA ILE A 140 -6.52 -10.57 -15.42
C ILE A 140 -7.44 -11.73 -15.84
N THR A 141 -7.17 -12.97 -15.42
CA THR A 141 -7.92 -14.16 -15.88
C THR A 141 -9.36 -14.19 -15.36
N LYS A 142 -9.68 -13.39 -14.34
CA LYS A 142 -11.05 -13.24 -13.81
C LYS A 142 -11.98 -12.44 -14.73
N TYR A 143 -11.41 -11.70 -15.69
CA TYR A 143 -12.19 -10.96 -16.66
C TYR A 143 -12.70 -11.87 -17.77
N ASN A 144 -14.00 -11.77 -18.07
CA ASN A 144 -14.68 -12.64 -19.05
C ASN A 144 -15.10 -11.88 -20.32
N GLY A 145 -14.48 -10.73 -20.59
CA GLY A 145 -14.90 -9.85 -21.68
C GLY A 145 -16.12 -8.97 -21.32
N PRO A 146 -16.48 -8.03 -22.19
CA PRO A 146 -17.61 -7.12 -22.00
C PRO A 146 -18.95 -7.85 -22.17
N SER A 147 -20.02 -7.35 -21.52
CA SER A 147 -21.37 -7.90 -21.69
C SER A 147 -21.93 -7.68 -23.10
N ALA A 148 -21.47 -6.64 -23.78
CA ALA A 148 -21.74 -6.37 -25.19
C ALA A 148 -20.50 -5.77 -25.86
N LEU A 149 -20.20 -6.18 -27.09
CA LEU A 149 -19.11 -5.60 -27.88
C LEU A 149 -19.55 -5.34 -29.32
N GLN A 150 -19.54 -4.08 -29.72
CA GLN A 150 -19.82 -3.66 -31.09
C GLN A 150 -18.55 -3.16 -31.75
N ARG A 151 -18.06 -3.88 -32.77
CA ARG A 151 -16.89 -3.48 -33.55
C ARG A 151 -17.25 -2.33 -34.51
N LYS A 152 -16.41 -1.30 -34.57
CA LYS A 152 -16.50 -0.15 -35.48
C LYS A 152 -15.23 -0.09 -36.34
N ASN A 153 -15.29 0.58 -37.50
CA ASN A 153 -14.14 0.65 -38.42
C ASN A 153 -12.84 1.13 -37.74
N ASN A 154 -12.98 2.15 -36.88
CA ASN A 154 -11.87 2.77 -36.17
C ASN A 154 -12.02 2.62 -34.64
N GLY A 155 -12.53 1.49 -34.15
CA GLY A 155 -12.74 1.33 -32.69
C GLY A 155 -13.82 0.32 -32.33
N PHE A 156 -14.46 0.54 -31.19
CA PHE A 156 -15.55 -0.30 -30.69
C PHE A 156 -16.43 0.46 -29.69
N SER A 157 -17.53 -0.16 -29.29
CA SER A 157 -18.27 0.23 -28.10
C SER A 157 -18.68 -0.99 -27.28
N THR A 158 -18.72 -0.82 -25.97
CA THR A 158 -19.24 -1.75 -24.96
C THR A 158 -20.53 -1.19 -24.36
N ALA A 159 -21.04 -1.78 -23.26
CA ALA A 159 -22.14 -1.17 -22.52
C ALA A 159 -21.77 0.19 -21.89
N ASP A 160 -20.49 0.41 -21.57
CA ASP A 160 -20.02 1.55 -20.78
C ASP A 160 -19.08 2.50 -21.54
N LEU A 161 -18.37 1.99 -22.54
CA LEU A 161 -17.32 2.72 -23.24
C LEU A 161 -17.58 2.80 -24.74
N GLN A 162 -17.32 3.96 -25.30
CA GLN A 162 -17.04 4.15 -26.71
C GLN A 162 -15.56 4.47 -26.89
N VAL A 163 -14.87 3.63 -27.66
CA VAL A 163 -13.44 3.76 -27.94
C VAL A 163 -13.23 4.01 -29.43
N THR A 164 -12.49 5.07 -29.75
CA THR A 164 -12.13 5.42 -31.13
C THR A 164 -10.61 5.55 -31.26
N VAL A 165 -10.05 4.94 -32.30
CA VAL A 165 -8.63 4.96 -32.64
C VAL A 165 -8.44 5.80 -33.89
N ASN A 166 -7.57 6.80 -33.80
CA ASN A 166 -7.17 7.58 -34.96
C ASN A 166 -6.16 6.78 -35.82
N PRO A 167 -6.46 6.44 -37.09
CA PRO A 167 -5.59 5.59 -37.89
C PRO A 167 -4.27 6.26 -38.33
N GLN A 168 -4.16 7.59 -38.26
CA GLN A 168 -2.95 8.31 -38.63
C GLN A 168 -1.90 8.35 -37.52
N ASN A 169 -2.33 8.47 -36.26
CA ASN A 169 -1.42 8.68 -35.12
C ASN A 169 -1.64 7.70 -33.95
N LEU A 170 -2.63 6.81 -34.04
CA LEU A 170 -3.01 5.82 -33.01
C LEU A 170 -3.40 6.42 -31.66
N CYS A 171 -3.80 7.70 -31.63
CA CYS A 171 -4.47 8.24 -30.45
C CYS A 171 -5.78 7.49 -30.21
N VAL A 172 -5.99 7.07 -28.96
CA VAL A 172 -7.16 6.35 -28.48
C VAL A 172 -8.02 7.29 -27.66
N ALA A 173 -9.14 7.72 -28.22
CA ALA A 173 -10.15 8.51 -27.52
C ALA A 173 -11.14 7.58 -26.82
N MET A 174 -11.36 7.80 -25.53
CA MET A 174 -12.29 7.04 -24.71
C MET A 174 -13.39 7.96 -24.20
N VAL A 175 -14.63 7.53 -24.40
CA VAL A 175 -15.84 8.24 -23.98
C VAL A 175 -16.69 7.27 -23.17
N SER A 176 -17.22 7.74 -22.06
CA SER A 176 -18.24 7.04 -21.30
C SER A 176 -19.60 7.29 -21.91
N GLU A 177 -20.35 6.23 -22.23
CA GLU A 177 -21.71 6.34 -22.78
C GLU A 177 -22.64 7.17 -21.87
N SER A 178 -22.47 7.07 -20.54
CA SER A 178 -23.31 7.75 -19.55
C SER A 178 -22.86 9.16 -19.13
N LYS A 179 -21.59 9.54 -19.33
CA LYS A 179 -20.97 10.69 -18.66
C LYS A 179 -19.96 11.48 -19.51
N GLY A 180 -19.88 11.22 -20.82
CA GLY A 180 -19.07 12.02 -21.74
C GLY A 180 -17.59 11.62 -21.80
N GLN A 181 -16.72 12.53 -22.26
CA GLN A 181 -15.31 12.24 -22.53
C GLN A 181 -14.54 11.87 -21.26
N LEU A 182 -13.78 10.76 -21.30
CA LEU A 182 -12.90 10.33 -20.23
C LEU A 182 -11.49 10.91 -20.43
N SER A 183 -10.80 10.43 -21.46
CA SER A 183 -9.47 10.91 -21.83
C SER A 183 -9.14 10.50 -23.28
N GLU A 184 -8.01 11.00 -23.77
CA GLU A 184 -7.39 10.54 -25.00
C GLU A 184 -5.93 10.16 -24.70
N ILE A 185 -5.52 8.97 -25.14
CA ILE A 185 -4.16 8.46 -24.91
C ILE A 185 -3.45 8.30 -26.25
N CYS A 186 -2.30 8.94 -26.41
CA CYS A 186 -1.54 8.93 -27.65
C CYS A 186 -0.14 8.34 -27.45
N PRO A 187 0.41 7.63 -28.45
CA PRO A 187 1.81 7.23 -28.42
C PRO A 187 2.72 8.47 -28.51
N ASP A 188 3.84 8.47 -27.78
CA ASP A 188 4.83 9.55 -27.82
C ASP A 188 6.17 9.03 -28.36
N LYS A 189 7.04 8.51 -27.49
CA LYS A 189 8.29 7.80 -27.89
C LYS A 189 8.09 6.30 -27.76
N MET A 190 9.09 5.51 -28.15
CA MET A 190 9.02 4.04 -28.09
C MET A 190 8.62 3.50 -26.70
N ASN A 191 9.07 4.16 -25.64
CA ASN A 191 8.85 3.82 -24.24
C ASN A 191 7.94 4.82 -23.50
N SER A 192 7.15 5.63 -24.22
CA SER A 192 6.26 6.63 -23.60
C SER A 192 4.94 6.84 -24.33
N PHE A 193 3.96 7.32 -23.58
CA PHE A 193 2.67 7.77 -24.08
C PHE A 193 2.25 9.06 -23.37
N THR A 194 1.26 9.73 -23.94
CA THR A 194 0.66 10.94 -23.35
C THR A 194 -0.80 10.70 -23.03
N VAL A 195 -1.24 11.29 -21.93
CA VAL A 195 -2.65 11.29 -21.50
C VAL A 195 -3.17 12.71 -21.60
N LYS A 196 -4.31 12.89 -22.27
CA LYS A 196 -4.98 14.17 -22.36
C LYS A 196 -5.33 14.67 -20.95
N SER A 197 -4.85 15.86 -20.65
CA SER A 197 -4.93 16.47 -19.32
C SER A 197 -5.98 17.58 -19.20
N GLU A 198 -6.94 17.62 -20.14
CA GLU A 198 -8.05 18.56 -20.07
C GLU A 198 -9.13 18.03 -19.11
N GLY A 199 -9.28 18.67 -17.95
CA GLY A 199 -10.27 18.32 -16.95
C GLY A 199 -9.87 18.81 -15.57
N ASP A 200 -10.83 18.94 -14.67
CA ASP A 200 -10.58 19.23 -13.26
C ASP A 200 -10.41 17.89 -12.51
N TYR A 201 -9.23 17.29 -12.67
CA TYR A 201 -8.86 16.01 -12.07
C TYR A 201 -7.97 16.19 -10.85
N GLN A 202 -8.29 15.46 -9.78
CA GLN A 202 -7.37 15.11 -8.71
C GLN A 202 -6.64 13.82 -9.07
N LEU A 203 -5.33 13.77 -8.83
CA LEU A 203 -4.46 12.66 -9.19
C LEU A 203 -3.87 12.02 -7.94
N ASN A 204 -4.23 10.77 -7.66
CA ASN A 204 -3.76 10.04 -6.48
C ASN A 204 -3.24 8.63 -6.83
N GLY A 205 -2.65 7.95 -5.85
CA GLY A 205 -2.03 6.64 -6.01
C GLY A 205 -0.53 6.77 -6.27
N LEU A 206 -0.01 5.95 -7.19
CA LEU A 206 1.39 5.91 -7.62
C LEU A 206 2.44 5.47 -6.58
N GLY A 207 2.04 5.03 -5.39
CA GLY A 207 2.95 4.57 -4.34
C GLY A 207 3.57 5.70 -3.52
N GLN A 208 4.84 5.52 -3.15
CA GLN A 208 5.56 6.38 -2.20
C GLN A 208 6.65 7.19 -2.91
N GLU A 209 6.65 8.51 -2.72
CA GLU A 209 7.76 9.42 -3.05
C GLU A 209 7.60 10.68 -2.20
N PHE A 210 8.50 10.92 -1.25
CA PHE A 210 8.41 12.07 -0.35
C PHE A 210 8.89 13.34 -1.06
N HIS A 211 8.03 14.36 -1.07
CA HIS A 211 8.33 15.68 -1.61
C HIS A 211 7.65 16.77 -0.76
N ASP A 212 8.00 18.03 -1.05
CA ASP A 212 7.47 19.23 -0.40
C ASP A 212 7.39 19.18 1.13
N PRO A 213 8.54 19.28 1.82
CA PRO A 213 8.63 19.26 3.27
C PRO A 213 7.61 20.17 3.96
N GLY A 214 6.86 19.60 4.91
CA GLY A 214 5.86 20.35 5.69
C GLY A 214 4.58 20.69 4.91
N LYS A 215 4.45 20.31 3.64
CA LYS A 215 3.23 20.52 2.87
C LYS A 215 2.31 19.31 2.95
N LEU A 216 1.02 19.60 3.16
CA LEU A 216 -0.06 18.63 3.14
C LEU A 216 -0.63 18.58 1.72
N ASN A 217 -0.17 17.61 0.92
CA ASN A 217 -0.63 17.43 -0.45
C ASN A 217 -0.53 15.97 -0.89
N THR A 218 -1.68 15.36 -1.14
CA THR A 218 -1.83 14.01 -1.70
C THR A 218 -1.89 14.00 -3.23
N ASN A 219 -2.15 15.14 -3.87
CA ASN A 219 -2.42 15.25 -5.30
C ASN A 219 -1.13 15.44 -6.12
N TRP A 220 -0.95 14.60 -7.14
CA TRP A 220 0.16 14.62 -8.08
C TRP A 220 0.07 15.70 -9.18
N LEU A 221 -1.05 16.39 -9.32
CA LEU A 221 -1.20 17.43 -10.35
C LEU A 221 -0.15 18.53 -10.19
N GLY A 222 0.57 18.84 -11.28
CA GLY A 222 1.67 19.81 -11.27
C GLY A 222 3.01 19.24 -10.79
N PHE A 223 3.07 17.96 -10.42
CA PHE A 223 4.28 17.27 -10.03
C PHE A 223 4.81 16.35 -11.12
N LYS A 224 6.10 16.05 -11.01
CA LYS A 224 6.73 14.98 -11.77
C LYS A 224 7.14 13.90 -10.78
N ARG A 225 6.46 12.76 -10.85
CA ARG A 225 6.80 11.57 -10.08
C ARG A 225 7.87 10.76 -10.83
N GLN A 226 8.97 10.43 -10.16
CA GLN A 226 10.00 9.55 -10.71
C GLN A 226 10.02 8.25 -9.93
N GLY A 227 9.44 7.21 -10.51
CA GLY A 227 9.37 5.87 -9.93
C GLY A 227 10.60 5.02 -10.16
N GLY A 228 10.69 3.98 -9.34
CA GLY A 228 11.80 3.05 -9.23
C GLY A 228 12.12 2.85 -7.76
N ASN A 229 12.19 1.60 -7.31
CA ASN A 229 12.47 1.25 -5.92
C ASN A 229 13.87 1.73 -5.54
N LYS A 230 13.96 2.68 -4.63
CA LYS A 230 15.25 3.18 -4.12
C LYS A 230 15.06 3.91 -2.80
N MET A 231 16.17 4.08 -2.13
CA MET A 231 16.29 4.90 -0.93
C MET A 231 16.66 6.33 -1.33
N GLU A 232 15.92 7.34 -0.86
CA GLU A 232 16.17 8.75 -1.20
C GLU A 232 16.37 9.61 0.05
N GLY A 233 17.37 10.48 0.02
CA GLY A 233 17.60 11.45 1.10
C GLY A 233 16.44 12.44 1.20
N TYR A 234 15.88 12.60 2.39
CA TYR A 234 14.75 13.49 2.64
C TYR A 234 14.80 14.08 4.05
N GLN A 235 14.84 15.41 4.16
CA GLN A 235 14.74 16.15 5.44
C GLN A 235 15.64 15.60 6.56
N GLY A 236 16.91 15.36 6.26
CA GLY A 236 17.90 14.91 7.24
C GLY A 236 17.82 13.41 7.59
N GLY A 237 16.97 12.64 6.90
CA GLY A 237 17.00 11.18 6.90
C GLY A 237 16.91 10.60 5.49
N GLY A 238 16.43 9.37 5.38
CA GLY A 238 16.12 8.72 4.12
C GLY A 238 14.66 8.26 4.10
N THR A 239 13.96 8.44 2.98
CA THR A 239 12.65 7.80 2.75
C THR A 239 12.66 6.93 1.50
N GLY A 240 11.82 5.90 1.48
CA GLY A 240 11.68 5.04 0.29
C GLY A 240 11.01 5.81 -0.86
N ASN A 241 11.44 5.53 -2.08
CA ASN A 241 10.68 5.80 -3.30
C ASN A 241 10.28 4.45 -3.87
N THR A 242 9.03 4.04 -3.66
CA THR A 242 8.54 2.71 -4.07
C THR A 242 7.45 2.85 -5.11
N GLN A 243 7.60 2.13 -6.22
CA GLN A 243 6.71 2.23 -7.36
C GLN A 243 5.51 1.29 -7.26
N PHE A 244 4.32 1.87 -7.17
CA PHE A 244 3.05 1.18 -7.42
C PHE A 244 2.33 1.94 -8.55
N PRO A 245 2.46 1.53 -9.82
CA PRO A 245 2.14 2.38 -10.97
C PRO A 245 0.64 2.41 -11.30
N ILE A 246 -0.21 2.62 -10.30
CA ILE A 246 -1.66 2.83 -10.39
C ILE A 246 -1.99 4.31 -10.14
N LEU A 247 -2.46 5.01 -11.17
CA LEU A 247 -2.97 6.38 -11.08
C LEU A 247 -4.50 6.34 -10.97
N TYR A 248 -5.07 7.11 -10.05
CA TYR A 248 -6.49 7.41 -10.00
C TYR A 248 -6.70 8.88 -10.41
N ALA A 249 -7.55 9.11 -11.40
CA ALA A 249 -7.95 10.43 -11.87
C ALA A 249 -9.41 10.67 -11.52
N MET A 250 -9.63 11.53 -10.52
CA MET A 250 -10.94 11.80 -9.93
C MET A 250 -11.44 13.19 -10.32
N SER A 251 -12.65 13.29 -10.86
CA SER A 251 -13.30 14.54 -11.23
C SER A 251 -14.76 14.55 -10.79
N GLN A 252 -15.27 15.73 -10.47
CA GLN A 252 -16.69 15.95 -10.21
C GLN A 252 -17.50 16.18 -11.48
N GLN A 253 -16.84 16.60 -12.56
CA GLN A 253 -17.47 17.03 -13.80
C GLN A 253 -17.35 15.98 -14.91
N GLN A 254 -16.32 15.13 -14.83
CA GLN A 254 -16.01 14.09 -15.79
C GLN A 254 -16.08 12.72 -15.11
N ARG A 255 -16.20 11.64 -15.89
CA ARG A 255 -16.18 10.29 -15.31
C ARG A 255 -14.76 9.97 -14.82
N ASN A 256 -14.71 9.29 -13.68
CA ASN A 256 -13.47 8.88 -13.04
C ASN A 256 -12.82 7.72 -13.79
N TYR A 257 -11.49 7.68 -13.76
CA TYR A 257 -10.75 6.56 -14.32
C TYR A 257 -9.46 6.29 -13.56
N ALA A 258 -8.92 5.09 -13.77
CA ALA A 258 -7.60 4.71 -13.30
C ALA A 258 -6.75 4.14 -14.43
N ILE A 259 -5.43 4.37 -14.36
CA ILE A 259 -4.44 3.82 -15.28
C ILE A 259 -3.43 3.02 -14.47
N TYR A 260 -3.36 1.71 -14.73
CA TYR A 260 -2.29 0.86 -14.21
C TYR A 260 -1.26 0.62 -15.31
N LEU A 261 -0.02 1.09 -15.13
CA LEU A 261 1.07 0.77 -16.04
C LEU A 261 1.68 -0.59 -15.66
N ASP A 262 1.47 -1.59 -16.51
CA ASP A 262 1.92 -2.97 -16.30
C ASP A 262 3.40 -3.08 -16.69
N THR A 263 4.28 -2.77 -15.74
CA THR A 263 5.73 -2.70 -15.96
C THR A 263 6.51 -3.09 -14.72
N VAL A 264 7.63 -3.77 -14.94
CA VAL A 264 8.67 -4.01 -13.93
C VAL A 264 9.76 -2.93 -13.96
N TYR A 265 9.76 -2.07 -14.96
CA TYR A 265 10.76 -1.03 -15.13
C TYR A 265 10.40 0.24 -14.38
N SER A 266 11.40 1.04 -14.06
CA SER A 266 11.22 2.36 -13.45
C SER A 266 10.41 3.26 -14.39
N ALA A 267 9.37 3.90 -13.87
CA ALA A 267 8.42 4.71 -14.62
C ALA A 267 8.35 6.15 -14.10
N THR A 268 8.32 7.11 -15.02
CA THR A 268 8.12 8.53 -14.76
C THR A 268 6.73 8.95 -15.17
N TRP A 269 6.05 9.67 -14.27
CA TRP A 269 4.75 10.30 -14.51
C TRP A 269 4.91 11.82 -14.39
N ASP A 270 4.81 12.53 -15.51
CA ASP A 270 5.00 13.98 -15.58
C ASP A 270 3.65 14.67 -15.80
N PHE A 271 3.17 15.31 -14.72
CA PHE A 271 1.91 16.06 -14.68
C PHE A 271 2.13 17.58 -14.70
N THR A 272 3.34 18.05 -15.04
CA THR A 272 3.67 19.48 -15.07
C THR A 272 3.23 20.17 -16.36
N GLY A 273 3.01 19.39 -17.41
CA GLY A 273 2.67 19.86 -18.75
C GLY A 273 1.31 19.37 -19.25
N THR A 274 0.90 19.90 -20.40
CA THR A 274 -0.27 19.43 -21.14
C THR A 274 0.15 19.05 -22.57
N PRO A 275 -0.07 17.79 -23.01
CA PRO A 275 -0.64 16.66 -22.26
C PRO A 275 0.28 16.14 -21.15
N TRP A 276 -0.26 15.34 -20.22
CA TRP A 276 0.56 14.60 -19.26
C TRP A 276 1.38 13.54 -19.97
N LYS A 277 2.57 13.23 -19.46
CA LYS A 277 3.51 12.31 -20.10
C LYS A 277 3.92 11.18 -19.16
N ILE A 278 3.76 9.95 -19.62
CA ILE A 278 4.14 8.74 -18.89
C ILE A 278 5.20 8.01 -19.70
N SER A 279 6.31 7.64 -19.06
CA SER A 279 7.40 6.92 -19.70
C SER A 279 8.01 5.88 -18.78
N GLN A 280 8.50 4.77 -19.33
CA GLN A 280 9.26 3.76 -18.61
C GLN A 280 10.69 3.66 -19.11
N LEU A 281 11.58 3.11 -18.29
CA LEU A 281 13.01 2.98 -18.64
C LEU A 281 13.20 2.20 -19.94
N GLU A 282 12.60 1.01 -20.02
CA GLU A 282 12.76 0.07 -21.14
C GLU A 282 11.42 -0.54 -21.57
N GLY A 283 11.40 -1.13 -22.77
CA GLY A 283 10.21 -1.76 -23.33
C GLY A 283 9.12 -0.79 -23.82
N SER A 284 8.13 -1.32 -24.52
CA SER A 284 6.95 -0.56 -24.95
C SER A 284 5.89 -0.53 -23.84
N PRO A 285 5.25 0.62 -23.56
CA PRO A 285 4.27 0.72 -22.48
C PRO A 285 3.06 -0.19 -22.73
N SER A 286 2.73 -0.99 -21.72
CA SER A 286 1.50 -1.77 -21.64
C SER A 286 0.76 -1.36 -20.38
N PHE A 287 -0.53 -1.06 -20.48
CA PHE A 287 -1.27 -0.50 -19.36
C PHE A 287 -2.76 -0.82 -19.45
N LEU A 288 -3.38 -0.89 -18.28
CA LEU A 288 -4.82 -1.06 -18.16
C LEU A 288 -5.47 0.29 -17.89
N PHE A 289 -6.58 0.54 -18.58
CA PHE A 289 -7.45 1.68 -18.35
C PHE A 289 -8.77 1.17 -17.78
N MET A 290 -9.18 1.73 -16.65
CA MET A 290 -10.40 1.36 -15.93
C MET A 290 -11.27 2.61 -15.77
N ALA A 291 -12.47 2.63 -16.33
CA ALA A 291 -13.46 3.66 -16.00
C ALA A 291 -14.24 3.24 -14.74
N GLY A 292 -14.71 4.20 -13.94
CA GLY A 292 -15.49 3.91 -12.74
C GLY A 292 -16.32 5.09 -12.29
N ASN A 293 -17.27 4.86 -11.37
CA ASN A 293 -18.09 5.94 -10.81
C ASN A 293 -17.38 6.69 -9.70
N ASP A 294 -16.55 6.01 -8.92
CA ASP A 294 -15.89 6.55 -7.73
C ASP A 294 -14.58 5.81 -7.40
N LEU A 295 -13.85 6.29 -6.38
CA LEU A 295 -12.63 5.65 -5.89
C LEU A 295 -12.87 4.22 -5.37
N PRO A 296 -13.94 3.91 -4.61
CA PRO A 296 -14.24 2.54 -4.20
C PRO A 296 -14.29 1.54 -5.34
N GLU A 297 -15.05 1.84 -6.39
CA GLU A 297 -15.18 0.98 -7.57
C GLU A 297 -13.84 0.79 -8.30
N LEU A 298 -13.10 1.88 -8.52
CA LEU A 298 -11.80 1.84 -9.20
C LEU A 298 -10.76 1.04 -8.40
N ARG A 299 -10.70 1.25 -7.07
CA ARG A 299 -9.80 0.49 -6.20
C ARG A 299 -10.17 -0.98 -6.20
N GLN A 300 -11.45 -1.34 -6.13
CA GLN A 300 -11.88 -2.74 -6.20
C GLN A 300 -11.45 -3.42 -7.50
N LYS A 301 -11.54 -2.74 -8.65
CA LYS A 301 -11.03 -3.25 -9.92
C LYS A 301 -9.53 -3.50 -9.87
N TYR A 302 -8.75 -2.53 -9.41
CA TYR A 302 -7.30 -2.68 -9.22
C TYR A 302 -6.97 -3.86 -8.30
N MET A 303 -7.56 -3.91 -7.11
CA MET A 303 -7.32 -4.96 -6.12
C MET A 303 -7.77 -6.35 -6.59
N SER A 304 -8.74 -6.44 -7.50
CA SER A 304 -9.13 -7.73 -8.10
C SER A 304 -8.02 -8.37 -8.93
N MET A 305 -7.12 -7.55 -9.49
CA MET A 305 -5.99 -7.95 -10.31
C MET A 305 -4.73 -8.20 -9.50
N VAL A 306 -4.44 -7.36 -8.50
CA VAL A 306 -3.21 -7.48 -7.70
C VAL A 306 -3.39 -8.32 -6.42
N GLY A 307 -4.62 -8.67 -6.06
CA GLY A 307 -4.96 -9.39 -4.84
C GLY A 307 -5.21 -8.47 -3.63
N THR A 308 -5.90 -8.99 -2.63
CA THR A 308 -6.24 -8.28 -1.39
C THR A 308 -5.23 -8.56 -0.27
N PRO A 309 -5.09 -7.65 0.71
CA PRO A 309 -4.19 -7.87 1.85
C PRO A 309 -4.62 -9.08 2.68
N LEU A 310 -3.67 -9.90 3.14
CA LEU A 310 -3.95 -10.84 4.23
C LEU A 310 -4.23 -10.07 5.52
N VAL A 311 -5.10 -10.61 6.38
CA VAL A 311 -5.35 -10.03 7.71
C VAL A 311 -4.10 -10.26 8.58
N PRO A 312 -3.42 -9.22 9.10
CA PRO A 312 -2.23 -9.37 9.94
C PRO A 312 -2.54 -10.04 11.29
N PRO A 313 -1.55 -10.68 11.97
CA PRO A 313 -1.67 -11.05 13.38
C PRO A 313 -2.32 -9.93 14.18
N ARG A 314 -3.30 -10.24 15.05
CA ARG A 314 -4.08 -9.21 15.76
C ARG A 314 -3.16 -8.32 16.61
N LYS A 315 -2.06 -8.90 17.09
CA LYS A 315 -0.94 -8.22 17.75
C LYS A 315 -0.30 -7.09 16.94
N MET A 316 -0.33 -7.14 15.61
CA MET A 316 0.19 -6.07 14.74
C MET A 316 -0.63 -4.78 14.82
N PHE A 317 -1.84 -4.83 15.37
CA PHE A 317 -2.59 -3.62 15.69
C PHE A 317 -2.17 -3.00 17.03
N GLY A 318 -1.35 -3.67 17.83
CA GLY A 318 -0.81 -3.15 19.09
C GLY A 318 0.50 -2.37 18.92
N MET A 319 1.18 -2.19 20.06
CA MET A 319 2.48 -1.51 20.12
C MET A 319 3.62 -2.51 19.98
N TRP A 320 4.59 -2.18 19.14
CA TRP A 320 5.81 -2.96 18.90
C TRP A 320 7.04 -2.13 19.23
N LEU A 321 7.78 -2.50 20.28
CA LEU A 321 9.00 -1.79 20.66
C LEU A 321 10.13 -2.16 19.69
N SER A 322 10.83 -1.17 19.16
CA SER A 322 11.91 -1.36 18.19
C SER A 322 12.94 -0.24 18.32
N GLU A 323 14.17 -0.51 17.90
CA GLU A 323 15.25 0.46 17.72
C GLU A 323 16.36 -0.17 16.88
N TYR A 324 17.29 0.64 16.38
CA TYR A 324 18.52 0.20 15.73
C TYR A 324 19.72 0.47 16.65
N GLY A 325 20.08 -0.43 17.56
CA GLY A 325 19.41 -1.68 17.90
C GLY A 325 19.69 -2.04 19.35
N PHE A 326 18.99 -3.06 19.87
CA PHE A 326 19.25 -3.57 21.21
C PHE A 326 20.64 -4.23 21.24
N ASP A 327 21.48 -3.88 22.20
CA ASP A 327 22.82 -4.45 22.33
C ASP A 327 22.79 -5.89 22.87
N ASN A 328 21.81 -6.23 23.71
CA ASN A 328 21.67 -7.52 24.39
C ASN A 328 20.29 -7.67 25.07
N TRP A 329 20.05 -8.80 25.75
CA TRP A 329 18.80 -9.02 26.49
C TRP A 329 18.55 -8.04 27.64
N GLN A 330 19.59 -7.58 28.33
CA GLN A 330 19.42 -6.70 29.49
C GLN A 330 18.84 -5.35 29.07
N GLU A 331 19.34 -4.76 27.97
CA GLU A 331 18.80 -3.50 27.46
C GLU A 331 17.31 -3.63 27.09
N LEU A 332 16.96 -4.72 26.40
CA LEU A 332 15.56 -5.01 26.07
C LEU A 332 14.71 -5.13 27.35
N ASP A 333 15.16 -5.93 28.31
CA ASP A 333 14.44 -6.16 29.56
C ASP A 333 14.23 -4.90 30.39
N ASP A 334 15.23 -4.03 30.46
CA ASP A 334 15.11 -2.75 31.14
C ASP A 334 13.97 -1.90 30.56
N LYS A 335 13.82 -1.87 29.23
CA LYS A 335 12.74 -1.12 28.55
C LYS A 335 11.38 -1.80 28.73
N LEU A 336 11.33 -3.13 28.66
CA LEU A 336 10.10 -3.88 28.92
C LEU A 336 9.59 -3.66 30.36
N ASP A 337 10.50 -3.67 31.33
CA ASP A 337 10.16 -3.45 32.74
C ASP A 337 9.65 -2.03 32.99
N THR A 338 10.23 -1.00 32.37
CA THR A 338 9.72 0.38 32.53
C THR A 338 8.37 0.58 31.87
N LEU A 339 8.15 0.04 30.66
CA LEU A 339 6.84 0.09 30.01
C LEU A 339 5.76 -0.58 30.87
N LYS A 340 6.05 -1.76 31.41
CA LYS A 340 5.14 -2.48 32.31
C LYS A 340 4.86 -1.69 33.58
N LYS A 341 5.90 -1.13 34.21
CA LYS A 341 5.79 -0.27 35.41
C LYS A 341 4.93 0.97 35.16
N ASN A 342 5.09 1.59 33.99
CA ASN A 342 4.38 2.79 33.58
C ASN A 342 3.05 2.48 32.87
N HIS A 343 2.59 1.23 32.93
CA HIS A 343 1.29 0.81 32.42
C HIS A 343 1.09 1.08 30.91
N PHE A 344 2.13 0.86 30.12
CA PHE A 344 2.03 0.80 28.67
C PHE A 344 1.71 -0.64 28.21
N PRO A 345 0.71 -0.84 27.35
CA PRO A 345 0.48 -2.13 26.72
C PRO A 345 1.49 -2.39 25.61
N LEU A 346 1.92 -3.64 25.46
CA LEU A 346 2.90 -4.07 24.47
C LEU A 346 2.48 -5.42 23.87
N ASP A 347 2.59 -5.54 22.55
CA ASP A 347 2.25 -6.76 21.83
C ASP A 347 3.45 -7.44 21.17
N GLY A 348 4.55 -6.72 20.98
CA GLY A 348 5.75 -7.31 20.41
C GLY A 348 7.01 -6.46 20.51
N VAL A 349 8.12 -7.09 20.13
CA VAL A 349 9.44 -6.48 20.01
C VAL A 349 10.01 -6.79 18.62
N VAL A 350 10.75 -5.84 18.05
CA VAL A 350 11.42 -6.00 16.77
C VAL A 350 12.92 -5.87 17.00
N MET A 351 13.67 -6.92 16.65
CA MET A 351 15.13 -6.94 16.79
C MET A 351 15.79 -6.54 15.46
N ASP A 352 16.62 -5.51 15.52
CA ASP A 352 17.51 -5.08 14.44
C ASP A 352 18.80 -5.93 14.39
N LEU A 353 19.68 -5.66 13.44
CA LEU A 353 20.79 -6.52 12.97
C LEU A 353 21.78 -6.98 14.06
N GLN A 354 21.78 -6.33 15.22
CA GLN A 354 22.52 -6.75 16.41
C GLN A 354 22.15 -8.18 16.84
N TRP A 355 20.95 -8.66 16.53
CA TRP A 355 20.52 -10.02 16.92
C TRP A 355 21.39 -11.12 16.30
N PHE A 356 21.96 -10.90 15.11
CA PHE A 356 22.98 -11.77 14.50
C PHE A 356 24.41 -11.22 14.59
N GLY A 357 24.58 -10.00 15.14
CA GLY A 357 25.85 -9.42 15.60
C GLY A 357 26.84 -9.04 14.49
N ASN A 358 28.01 -8.52 14.88
CA ASN A 358 29.24 -8.37 14.08
C ASN A 358 29.04 -7.96 12.59
N VAL A 359 28.26 -6.90 12.35
CA VAL A 359 28.13 -6.28 11.03
C VAL A 359 29.27 -5.29 10.83
N ASP A 360 30.29 -5.73 10.12
CA ASP A 360 31.55 -5.01 9.97
C ASP A 360 31.74 -4.47 8.57
N ALA A 361 32.00 -3.16 8.49
CA ALA A 361 32.22 -2.50 7.22
C ALA A 361 33.43 -3.09 6.47
N PHE A 362 33.29 -3.30 5.16
CA PHE A 362 34.31 -3.87 4.26
C PHE A 362 34.82 -5.27 4.63
N SER A 363 34.20 -5.94 5.61
CA SER A 363 34.64 -7.25 6.07
C SER A 363 34.00 -8.37 5.25
N PRO A 364 34.80 -9.33 4.72
CA PRO A 364 34.26 -10.56 4.14
C PRO A 364 33.59 -11.46 5.18
N ASN A 365 33.93 -11.28 6.46
CA ASN A 365 33.43 -12.09 7.58
C ASN A 365 32.37 -11.37 8.42
N SER A 366 31.85 -10.24 7.92
CA SER A 366 30.67 -9.61 8.51
C SER A 366 29.54 -10.63 8.61
N GLN A 367 28.73 -10.59 9.67
CA GLN A 367 27.66 -11.57 9.87
C GLN A 367 26.38 -11.23 9.08
N MET A 368 26.43 -10.25 8.18
CA MET A 368 25.32 -9.93 7.29
C MET A 368 24.92 -11.16 6.46
N GLY A 369 23.64 -11.55 6.57
CA GLY A 369 23.07 -12.74 5.92
C GLY A 369 23.18 -14.03 6.74
N THR A 370 23.83 -14.04 7.91
CA THR A 370 23.93 -15.28 8.71
C THR A 370 22.60 -15.73 9.30
N LEU A 371 21.65 -14.83 9.57
CA LEU A 371 20.37 -15.12 10.24
C LEU A 371 20.51 -16.15 11.39
N THR A 372 21.55 -15.99 12.19
CA THR A 372 21.89 -16.88 13.31
C THR A 372 22.15 -16.01 14.53
N TRP A 373 21.59 -16.41 15.67
CA TRP A 373 21.72 -15.64 16.90
C TRP A 373 23.18 -15.44 17.33
N ASP A 374 23.54 -14.19 17.59
CA ASP A 374 24.73 -13.87 18.38
C ASP A 374 24.47 -14.28 19.83
N ARG A 375 24.91 -15.49 20.18
CA ARG A 375 24.69 -16.06 21.52
C ARG A 375 25.59 -15.46 22.60
N GLU A 376 26.55 -14.61 22.25
CA GLU A 376 27.33 -13.87 23.25
C GLU A 376 26.47 -12.77 23.89
N ASN A 377 25.80 -11.96 23.05
CA ASN A 377 24.92 -10.88 23.49
C ASN A 377 23.48 -11.33 23.76
N PHE A 378 23.03 -12.38 23.06
CA PHE A 378 21.68 -12.94 23.16
C PHE A 378 21.71 -14.43 23.55
N PRO A 379 22.19 -14.77 24.76
CA PRO A 379 22.27 -16.16 25.20
C PRO A 379 20.88 -16.79 25.33
N ALA A 380 20.79 -18.10 25.03
CA ALA A 380 19.56 -18.90 25.13
C ALA A 380 18.29 -18.23 24.50
N PRO A 381 18.35 -17.77 23.23
CA PRO A 381 17.25 -17.06 22.56
C PRO A 381 15.95 -17.87 22.55
N GLU A 382 16.04 -19.21 22.48
CA GLU A 382 14.87 -20.10 22.54
C GLU A 382 14.08 -19.91 23.84
N GLN A 383 14.78 -19.79 24.97
CA GLN A 383 14.16 -19.59 26.29
C GLN A 383 13.57 -18.19 26.39
N LYS A 384 14.30 -17.19 25.84
CA LYS A 384 13.84 -15.80 25.83
C LYS A 384 12.56 -15.63 25.03
N ILE A 385 12.52 -16.12 23.80
CA ILE A 385 11.36 -16.03 22.90
C ILE A 385 10.16 -16.74 23.52
N LYS A 386 10.38 -17.93 24.09
CA LYS A 386 9.31 -18.65 24.81
C LYS A 386 8.77 -17.83 25.98
N SER A 387 9.64 -17.23 26.80
CA SER A 387 9.24 -16.39 27.94
C SER A 387 8.44 -15.17 27.49
N LEU A 388 8.86 -14.48 26.42
CA LEU A 388 8.12 -13.35 25.85
C LEU A 388 6.74 -13.79 25.35
N LYS A 389 6.67 -14.93 24.64
CA LYS A 389 5.40 -15.49 24.17
C LYS A 389 4.45 -15.84 25.32
N GLU A 390 4.94 -16.41 26.41
CA GLU A 390 4.15 -16.68 27.63
C GLU A 390 3.62 -15.40 28.30
N GLN A 391 4.33 -14.28 28.12
CA GLN A 391 3.89 -12.94 28.53
C GLN A 391 2.98 -12.25 27.52
N GLY A 392 2.68 -12.90 26.39
CA GLY A 392 1.87 -12.34 25.30
C GLY A 392 2.62 -11.38 24.38
N VAL A 393 3.95 -11.35 24.42
CA VAL A 393 4.80 -10.49 23.58
C VAL A 393 5.36 -11.31 22.42
N GLY A 394 5.08 -10.88 21.19
CA GLY A 394 5.64 -11.45 19.96
C GLY A 394 7.04 -10.96 19.65
N MET A 395 7.76 -11.67 18.78
CA MET A 395 9.07 -11.26 18.28
C MET A 395 9.06 -11.24 16.75
N MET A 396 9.66 -10.19 16.19
CA MET A 396 9.99 -10.01 14.78
C MET A 396 11.50 -9.78 14.67
N LEU A 397 12.13 -10.36 13.66
CA LEU A 397 13.57 -10.22 13.41
C LEU A 397 13.79 -9.56 12.05
N ILE A 398 14.79 -8.68 11.95
CA ILE A 398 15.29 -8.18 10.67
C ILE A 398 16.00 -9.29 9.90
N GLU A 399 15.85 -9.26 8.58
CA GLU A 399 16.67 -9.97 7.61
C GLU A 399 16.91 -9.08 6.38
N GLU A 400 18.08 -9.26 5.77
CA GLU A 400 18.54 -8.61 4.55
C GLU A 400 18.77 -9.62 3.43
N SER A 401 18.86 -9.14 2.18
CA SER A 401 19.16 -10.00 1.02
C SER A 401 20.64 -10.21 0.73
N TYR A 402 21.51 -9.60 1.54
CA TYR A 402 22.96 -9.62 1.38
C TYR A 402 23.59 -10.76 2.17
N VAL A 403 24.61 -11.39 1.59
CA VAL A 403 25.38 -12.44 2.27
C VAL A 403 26.86 -12.16 2.08
N SER A 404 27.61 -12.04 3.18
CA SER A 404 29.04 -11.78 3.13
C SER A 404 29.84 -12.98 2.61
N ASP A 405 30.87 -12.72 1.79
CA ASP A 405 31.59 -13.73 0.98
C ASP A 405 32.41 -14.75 1.80
N GLY A 406 32.77 -14.43 3.04
CA GLY A 406 33.48 -15.31 3.97
C GLY A 406 32.59 -16.26 4.75
N LEU A 407 31.26 -16.18 4.61
CA LEU A 407 30.30 -17.01 5.35
C LEU A 407 30.03 -18.36 4.67
N GLU A 408 29.62 -19.36 5.47
CA GLU A 408 29.18 -20.67 4.97
C GLU A 408 27.94 -20.51 4.06
N GLU A 409 27.02 -19.61 4.45
CA GLU A 409 25.84 -19.22 3.68
C GLU A 409 26.20 -18.79 2.26
N PHE A 410 27.21 -17.94 2.11
CA PHE A 410 27.63 -17.51 0.78
C PHE A 410 28.20 -18.67 -0.02
N GLY A 411 29.11 -19.45 0.58
CA GLY A 411 29.73 -20.60 -0.07
C GLY A 411 28.70 -21.59 -0.61
N LYS A 412 27.70 -21.93 0.20
CA LYS A 412 26.62 -22.86 -0.15
C LYS A 412 25.70 -22.30 -1.23
N MET A 413 25.24 -21.06 -1.07
CA MET A 413 24.36 -20.43 -2.06
C MET A 413 25.10 -20.19 -3.39
N ALA A 414 26.39 -19.87 -3.37
CA ALA A 414 27.22 -19.73 -4.56
C ALA A 414 27.43 -21.08 -5.29
N GLU A 415 27.67 -22.17 -4.55
CA GLU A 415 27.82 -23.53 -5.12
C GLU A 415 26.57 -23.97 -5.88
N HIS A 416 25.38 -23.69 -5.34
CA HIS A 416 24.11 -23.98 -6.00
C HIS A 416 23.72 -22.94 -7.07
N GLY A 417 24.50 -21.87 -7.22
CA GLY A 417 24.24 -20.80 -8.17
C GLY A 417 23.00 -19.96 -7.84
N TYR A 418 22.71 -19.78 -6.55
CA TYR A 418 21.56 -19.04 -6.00
C TYR A 418 21.90 -17.59 -5.59
N LEU A 419 23.07 -17.09 -5.96
CA LEU A 419 23.44 -15.69 -5.83
C LEU A 419 23.41 -15.03 -7.20
N VAL A 420 23.14 -13.72 -7.24
CA VAL A 420 23.22 -12.92 -8.47
C VAL A 420 24.63 -13.03 -9.06
N LYS A 421 24.73 -13.21 -10.38
CA LYS A 421 25.97 -13.63 -11.04
C LYS A 421 26.58 -12.53 -11.89
N ASP A 422 27.89 -12.64 -12.08
CA ASP A 422 28.62 -11.91 -13.10
C ASP A 422 28.44 -12.65 -14.44
N PRO A 423 27.90 -12.01 -15.48
CA PRO A 423 27.66 -12.64 -16.77
C PRO A 423 28.94 -13.10 -17.47
N GLU A 424 30.10 -12.53 -17.15
CA GLU A 424 31.39 -12.89 -17.76
C GLU A 424 31.99 -14.14 -17.10
N THR A 425 31.86 -14.26 -15.78
CA THR A 425 32.51 -15.36 -15.02
C THR A 425 31.56 -16.48 -14.61
N GLY A 426 30.25 -16.23 -14.60
CA GLY A 426 29.22 -17.14 -14.10
C GLY A 426 29.23 -17.34 -12.58
N LYS A 427 30.07 -16.62 -11.84
CA LYS A 427 30.17 -16.66 -10.37
C LYS A 427 29.33 -15.57 -9.72
N ALA A 428 29.10 -15.69 -8.42
CA ALA A 428 28.46 -14.63 -7.63
C ALA A 428 29.16 -13.29 -7.86
N ILE A 429 28.39 -12.26 -8.20
CA ILE A 429 28.89 -10.90 -8.39
C ILE A 429 28.85 -10.16 -7.06
N ASP A 430 29.88 -9.36 -6.83
CA ASP A 430 29.91 -8.43 -5.72
C ASP A 430 28.84 -7.35 -5.92
N SER A 431 28.01 -7.12 -4.90
CA SER A 431 26.89 -6.18 -4.95
C SER A 431 27.32 -4.71 -5.03
N ASP A 432 28.56 -4.35 -4.69
CA ASP A 432 29.07 -2.99 -4.88
C ASP A 432 30.19 -2.97 -5.94
N GLN A 433 29.85 -2.52 -7.15
CA GLN A 433 30.80 -2.46 -8.27
C GLN A 433 32.00 -1.53 -8.00
N ASN A 434 31.83 -0.51 -7.14
CA ASN A 434 32.78 0.59 -7.03
C ASN A 434 33.50 0.65 -5.68
N ASN A 435 33.26 -0.32 -4.80
CA ASN A 435 33.92 -0.46 -3.50
C ASN A 435 33.82 0.83 -2.65
N TYR A 436 32.68 1.52 -2.75
CA TYR A 436 32.43 2.80 -2.09
C TYR A 436 31.60 2.66 -0.80
N GLY A 437 30.99 1.49 -0.52
CA GLY A 437 29.86 1.46 0.42
C GLY A 437 29.57 0.19 1.20
N TYR A 438 30.54 -0.69 1.50
CA TYR A 438 30.29 -1.83 2.39
C TYR A 438 30.10 -1.41 3.84
N TRP A 439 29.02 -0.73 4.21
CA TRP A 439 28.73 -0.53 5.64
C TRP A 439 28.38 -1.87 6.31
N TRP A 440 27.79 -2.82 5.56
CA TRP A 440 27.40 -4.13 6.07
C TRP A 440 28.43 -5.25 5.86
N GLY A 441 29.52 -5.01 5.13
CA GLY A 441 30.50 -6.03 4.75
C GLY A 441 30.57 -6.28 3.25
N LYS A 442 31.39 -7.25 2.84
CA LYS A 442 31.66 -7.55 1.42
C LYS A 442 30.98 -8.86 1.03
N GLY A 443 30.24 -8.87 -0.08
CA GLY A 443 29.49 -10.06 -0.49
C GLY A 443 28.59 -9.88 -1.71
N GLY A 444 27.59 -10.73 -1.81
CA GLY A 444 26.64 -10.76 -2.93
C GLY A 444 25.18 -10.76 -2.46
N MET A 445 24.27 -10.70 -3.44
CA MET A 445 22.82 -10.76 -3.19
C MET A 445 22.29 -12.16 -3.48
N ILE A 446 21.34 -12.62 -2.65
CA ILE A 446 20.54 -13.79 -2.96
C ILE A 446 19.68 -13.50 -4.19
N ASP A 447 19.65 -14.45 -5.12
CA ASP A 447 18.79 -14.40 -6.29
C ASP A 447 17.38 -14.91 -5.94
N TRP A 448 16.48 -13.98 -5.59
CA TRP A 448 15.10 -14.30 -5.28
C TRP A 448 14.24 -14.68 -6.48
N THR A 449 14.72 -14.52 -7.72
CA THR A 449 14.00 -15.04 -8.90
C THR A 449 14.05 -16.56 -8.98
N SER A 450 15.02 -17.18 -8.29
CA SER A 450 15.11 -18.62 -8.14
C SER A 450 14.20 -19.10 -7.01
N ALA A 451 13.11 -19.79 -7.38
CA ALA A 451 12.22 -20.44 -6.41
C ALA A 451 12.96 -21.46 -5.53
N ASP A 452 13.99 -22.12 -6.07
CA ASP A 452 14.81 -23.08 -5.32
C ASP A 452 15.72 -22.38 -4.29
N ALA A 453 16.26 -21.19 -4.63
CA ALA A 453 17.01 -20.36 -3.68
C ALA A 453 16.11 -19.93 -2.51
N GLY A 454 14.92 -19.41 -2.84
CA GLY A 454 13.91 -19.04 -1.85
C GLY A 454 13.48 -20.20 -0.97
N LYS A 455 13.29 -21.39 -1.58
CA LYS A 455 12.98 -22.63 -0.85
C LYS A 455 14.07 -23.00 0.14
N GLU A 456 15.31 -23.10 -0.33
CA GLU A 456 16.43 -23.53 0.48
C GLU A 456 16.68 -22.54 1.63
N TRP A 457 16.66 -21.24 1.34
CA TRP A 457 16.85 -20.21 2.36
C TRP A 457 15.75 -20.24 3.43
N HIS A 458 14.49 -20.40 3.02
CA HIS A 458 13.40 -20.50 3.98
C HIS A 458 13.53 -21.74 4.86
N ASP A 459 13.75 -22.92 4.28
CA ASP A 459 13.82 -24.18 5.02
C ASP A 459 15.07 -24.21 5.94
N TRP A 460 16.17 -23.59 5.52
CA TRP A 460 17.43 -23.57 6.28
C TRP A 460 17.48 -22.47 7.35
N LYS A 461 17.14 -21.23 7.02
CA LYS A 461 17.35 -20.06 7.88
C LYS A 461 16.08 -19.59 8.58
N ARG A 462 14.96 -19.45 7.85
CA ARG A 462 13.71 -18.89 8.41
C ARG A 462 12.94 -19.89 9.25
N LYS A 463 12.78 -21.12 8.78
CA LYS A 463 11.97 -22.15 9.45
C LYS A 463 12.41 -22.42 10.90
N PRO A 464 13.71 -22.57 11.21
CA PRO A 464 14.14 -22.71 12.61
C PRO A 464 13.75 -21.53 13.52
N LEU A 465 13.75 -20.31 13.00
CA LEU A 465 13.34 -19.10 13.73
C LEU A 465 11.82 -19.07 13.95
N ILE A 466 11.05 -19.46 12.93
CA ILE A 466 9.58 -19.61 13.01
C ILE A 466 9.21 -20.67 14.06
N ASP A 467 9.87 -21.83 14.01
CA ASP A 467 9.66 -22.93 14.96
C ASP A 467 10.05 -22.52 16.40
N MET A 468 11.01 -21.60 16.55
CA MET A 468 11.39 -20.99 17.84
C MET A 468 10.31 -20.05 18.40
N GLY A 469 9.44 -19.51 17.54
CA GLY A 469 8.33 -18.62 17.93
C GLY A 469 8.40 -17.21 17.37
N VAL A 470 9.29 -16.92 16.42
CA VAL A 470 9.30 -15.65 15.67
C VAL A 470 8.05 -15.61 14.78
N ILE A 471 7.31 -14.49 14.82
CA ILE A 471 6.00 -14.35 14.14
C ILE A 471 5.97 -13.30 13.03
N GLY A 472 7.09 -12.65 12.75
CA GLY A 472 7.20 -11.68 11.67
C GLY A 472 8.63 -11.58 11.13
N HIS A 473 8.73 -11.12 9.88
CA HIS A 473 9.97 -10.85 9.18
C HIS A 473 10.05 -9.35 8.92
N TRP A 474 11.17 -8.72 9.25
CA TRP A 474 11.44 -7.36 8.81
C TRP A 474 12.45 -7.43 7.66
N THR A 475 11.99 -7.17 6.44
CA THR A 475 12.81 -7.29 5.22
C THR A 475 13.35 -5.92 4.85
N ASP A 476 14.60 -5.66 5.23
CA ASP A 476 15.27 -4.37 5.01
C ASP A 476 16.19 -4.40 3.77
N LEU A 477 16.51 -3.21 3.26
CA LEU A 477 17.43 -2.99 2.13
C LEU A 477 16.98 -3.61 0.80
N GLY A 478 15.69 -3.93 0.67
CA GLY A 478 15.15 -4.71 -0.45
C GLY A 478 14.92 -3.93 -1.75
N GLU A 479 15.30 -2.65 -1.84
CA GLU A 479 15.11 -1.86 -3.07
C GLU A 479 15.63 -2.54 -4.36
N PRO A 480 16.80 -3.20 -4.42
CA PRO A 480 17.89 -3.32 -3.42
C PRO A 480 18.71 -2.03 -3.22
N GLU A 481 19.15 -1.74 -2.00
CA GLU A 481 19.87 -0.50 -1.67
C GLU A 481 21.23 -0.40 -2.38
N MET A 482 21.98 -1.50 -2.35
CA MET A 482 23.23 -1.71 -3.08
C MET A 482 23.08 -2.87 -4.05
N TYR A 483 23.54 -2.68 -5.29
CA TYR A 483 23.52 -3.70 -6.33
C TYR A 483 24.55 -3.39 -7.43
N ASN A 484 24.95 -4.45 -8.15
CA ASN A 484 25.82 -4.33 -9.30
C ASN A 484 24.98 -4.29 -10.58
N PRO A 485 25.04 -3.22 -11.40
CA PRO A 485 24.20 -3.08 -12.59
C PRO A 485 24.51 -4.11 -13.68
N LYS A 486 25.66 -4.80 -13.60
CA LYS A 486 26.01 -5.91 -14.51
C LYS A 486 25.43 -7.26 -14.07
N GLY A 487 24.84 -7.35 -12.88
CA GLY A 487 24.32 -8.58 -12.32
C GLY A 487 23.27 -9.23 -13.23
N VAL A 488 23.37 -10.56 -13.36
CA VAL A 488 22.37 -11.39 -14.05
C VAL A 488 21.80 -12.43 -13.09
N TYR A 489 20.52 -12.69 -13.25
CA TYR A 489 19.72 -13.60 -12.44
C TYR A 489 19.68 -14.99 -13.10
N THR A 490 19.28 -16.00 -12.34
CA THR A 490 19.34 -17.42 -12.73
C THR A 490 18.43 -17.75 -13.91
N ASP A 491 17.37 -16.97 -14.11
CA ASP A 491 16.48 -17.07 -15.27
C ASP A 491 16.95 -16.26 -16.50
N GLY A 492 18.13 -15.64 -16.43
CA GLY A 492 18.74 -14.86 -17.50
C GLY A 492 18.34 -13.39 -17.55
N ARG A 493 17.46 -12.93 -16.65
CA ARG A 493 17.10 -11.51 -16.53
C ARG A 493 18.29 -10.67 -16.04
N THR A 494 18.32 -9.41 -16.47
CA THR A 494 19.30 -8.42 -16.01
C THR A 494 18.84 -7.74 -14.72
N GLN A 495 19.74 -6.98 -14.07
CA GLN A 495 19.36 -6.12 -12.95
C GLN A 495 18.18 -5.20 -13.27
N ASN A 496 18.11 -4.58 -14.45
CA ASN A 496 17.01 -3.69 -14.79
C ASN A 496 15.66 -4.40 -14.88
N ASP A 497 15.65 -5.68 -15.28
CA ASP A 497 14.43 -6.49 -15.39
C ASP A 497 13.88 -6.93 -14.03
N VAL A 498 14.75 -6.97 -13.00
CA VAL A 498 14.40 -7.49 -11.67
C VAL A 498 14.32 -6.38 -10.61
N HIS A 499 14.99 -5.24 -10.79
CA HIS A 499 15.17 -4.20 -9.77
C HIS A 499 13.90 -3.90 -8.96
N ASN A 500 12.80 -3.53 -9.62
CA ASN A 500 11.56 -3.16 -8.91
C ASN A 500 10.73 -4.35 -8.41
N ILE A 501 11.06 -5.57 -8.82
CA ILE A 501 10.41 -6.81 -8.37
C ILE A 501 11.31 -7.64 -7.45
N PHE A 502 12.53 -7.18 -7.16
CA PHE A 502 13.49 -7.91 -6.34
C PHE A 502 12.90 -8.25 -4.97
N ASN A 503 12.41 -7.23 -4.25
CA ASN A 503 11.76 -7.47 -2.96
C ASN A 503 10.42 -8.19 -3.10
N TYR A 504 9.68 -7.95 -4.19
CA TYR A 504 8.45 -8.70 -4.46
C TYR A 504 8.73 -10.22 -4.48
N LYS A 505 9.82 -10.63 -5.14
CA LYS A 505 10.26 -12.02 -5.21
C LYS A 505 10.79 -12.56 -3.89
N TRP A 506 11.46 -11.72 -3.12
CA TRP A 506 11.88 -12.07 -1.77
C TRP A 506 10.66 -12.36 -0.87
N LEU A 507 9.68 -11.45 -0.83
CA LEU A 507 8.45 -11.60 -0.04
C LEU A 507 7.61 -12.80 -0.50
N GLU A 508 7.53 -13.04 -1.81
CA GLU A 508 6.93 -14.25 -2.39
C GLU A 508 7.61 -15.51 -1.85
N SER A 509 8.94 -15.55 -1.80
CA SER A 509 9.68 -16.70 -1.25
C SER A 509 9.39 -16.99 0.22
N ILE A 510 9.13 -15.95 1.03
CA ILE A 510 8.73 -16.11 2.43
C ILE A 510 7.35 -16.75 2.48
N TYR A 511 6.38 -16.18 1.77
CA TYR A 511 5.01 -16.68 1.71
C TYR A 511 4.94 -18.14 1.24
N ASP A 512 5.64 -18.47 0.16
CA ASP A 512 5.70 -19.83 -0.38
C ASP A 512 6.32 -20.82 0.60
N GLY A 513 7.31 -20.37 1.39
CA GLY A 513 7.88 -21.17 2.46
C GLY A 513 6.87 -21.50 3.56
N TYR A 514 6.02 -20.54 3.94
CA TYR A 514 4.92 -20.79 4.89
C TYR A 514 3.91 -21.80 4.33
N GLN A 515 3.53 -21.65 3.06
CA GLN A 515 2.57 -22.57 2.43
C GLN A 515 3.15 -23.99 2.32
N ARG A 516 4.39 -24.10 1.82
CA ARG A 516 5.07 -25.40 1.61
C ARG A 516 5.30 -26.16 2.91
N ASN A 517 5.61 -25.46 4.00
CA ASN A 517 5.85 -26.07 5.31
C ASN A 517 4.57 -26.20 6.15
N GLU A 518 3.40 -25.86 5.61
CA GLU A 518 2.11 -25.88 6.31
C GLU A 518 2.15 -25.10 7.64
N THR A 519 2.89 -23.99 7.66
CA THR A 519 3.05 -23.16 8.85
C THR A 519 1.70 -22.56 9.26
N ALA A 520 1.24 -22.93 10.45
CA ALA A 520 -0.07 -22.51 10.94
C ALA A 520 -0.17 -20.99 11.17
N THR A 521 0.87 -20.38 11.76
CA THR A 521 0.93 -18.93 11.97
C THR A 521 0.90 -18.20 10.63
N ARG A 522 0.06 -17.17 10.52
CA ARG A 522 0.01 -16.38 9.29
C ARG A 522 1.28 -15.55 9.09
N PRO A 523 1.81 -15.45 7.85
CA PRO A 523 2.99 -14.64 7.58
C PRO A 523 2.68 -13.16 7.80
N PHE A 524 3.66 -12.44 8.35
CA PHE A 524 3.67 -10.99 8.42
C PHE A 524 5.07 -10.52 8.04
N MET A 525 5.15 -9.62 7.07
CA MET A 525 6.41 -9.07 6.59
C MET A 525 6.33 -7.55 6.64
N MET A 526 7.22 -6.90 7.37
CA MET A 526 7.37 -5.45 7.33
C MET A 526 8.46 -5.14 6.29
N SER A 527 8.09 -4.54 5.16
CA SER A 527 8.98 -4.35 4.00
C SER A 527 9.27 -2.88 3.66
N ARG A 528 10.51 -2.56 3.28
CA ARG A 528 10.89 -1.18 2.91
C ARG A 528 10.50 -0.79 1.49
N SER A 529 10.36 -1.79 0.63
CA SER A 529 10.08 -1.65 -0.80
C SER A 529 9.24 -2.82 -1.32
N GLY A 530 8.83 -2.77 -2.58
CA GLY A 530 8.09 -3.86 -3.20
C GLY A 530 7.47 -3.47 -4.53
N ALA A 531 6.45 -4.23 -4.94
CA ALA A 531 5.72 -4.03 -6.18
C ALA A 531 4.22 -4.29 -5.95
N PRO A 532 3.33 -3.87 -6.87
CA PRO A 532 1.92 -4.26 -6.82
C PRO A 532 1.74 -5.75 -6.54
N GLY A 533 0.99 -6.07 -5.47
CA GLY A 533 0.67 -7.44 -5.12
C GLY A 533 1.28 -7.95 -3.83
N ILE A 534 2.33 -7.33 -3.29
CA ILE A 534 2.99 -7.81 -2.06
C ILE A 534 2.01 -7.99 -0.87
N GLN A 535 0.92 -7.23 -0.83
CA GLN A 535 -0.09 -7.33 0.22
C GLN A 535 -0.73 -8.72 0.31
N ARG A 536 -0.81 -9.48 -0.80
CA ARG A 536 -1.38 -10.84 -0.83
C ARG A 536 -0.49 -11.86 -0.13
N PHE A 537 0.77 -11.52 0.09
CA PHE A 537 1.74 -12.34 0.82
C PHE A 537 1.69 -12.09 2.34
N GLY A 538 0.99 -11.03 2.78
CA GLY A 538 1.05 -10.55 4.16
C GLY A 538 2.14 -9.49 4.39
N ALA A 539 2.61 -8.84 3.31
CA ALA A 539 3.57 -7.75 3.42
C ALA A 539 2.87 -6.41 3.70
N THR A 540 3.48 -5.64 4.59
CA THR A 540 3.19 -4.24 4.91
C THR A 540 4.37 -3.37 4.49
N MET A 541 4.22 -2.05 4.56
CA MET A 541 5.36 -1.16 4.32
C MET A 541 5.54 -0.10 5.41
N TRP A 542 6.77 0.36 5.59
CA TRP A 542 7.06 1.55 6.37
C TRP A 542 7.84 2.59 5.56
N SER A 543 7.84 3.83 6.04
CA SER A 543 8.44 4.97 5.34
C SER A 543 9.97 5.02 5.31
N ALA A 544 10.65 3.94 5.70
CA ALA A 544 12.11 3.87 5.88
C ALA A 544 12.63 4.87 6.94
N ASP A 545 13.93 5.14 6.88
CA ASP A 545 14.82 5.89 7.81
C ASP A 545 14.50 7.41 7.92
N ILE A 546 13.23 7.73 8.13
CA ILE A 546 12.69 9.07 8.05
C ILE A 546 13.30 10.01 9.11
N GLY A 547 13.54 11.28 8.75
CA GLY A 547 14.12 12.26 9.67
C GLY A 547 13.22 12.59 10.87
N THR A 548 13.81 12.75 12.06
CA THR A 548 13.12 13.26 13.27
C THR A 548 12.80 14.75 13.13
N ASN A 549 11.73 15.09 12.41
CA ASN A 549 11.16 16.43 12.35
C ASN A 549 9.69 16.37 11.90
N LEU A 550 8.93 17.41 12.22
CA LEU A 550 7.50 17.46 11.88
C LEU A 550 7.21 17.77 10.41
N GLU A 551 8.18 18.29 9.65
CA GLU A 551 8.01 18.45 8.20
C GLU A 551 7.95 17.08 7.50
N SER A 552 8.72 16.12 7.99
CA SER A 552 8.70 14.72 7.53
C SER A 552 7.41 14.02 7.96
N LEU A 553 6.94 14.24 9.19
CA LEU A 553 5.63 13.75 9.64
C LEU A 553 4.48 14.28 8.76
N ALA A 554 4.51 15.57 8.41
CA ALA A 554 3.51 16.14 7.50
C ALA A 554 3.53 15.47 6.11
N SER A 555 4.70 15.14 5.57
CA SER A 555 4.81 14.38 4.32
C SER A 555 4.32 12.93 4.47
N GLN A 556 4.54 12.29 5.62
CA GLN A 556 3.98 10.97 5.93
C GLN A 556 2.43 10.99 5.88
N PHE A 557 1.80 12.07 6.34
CA PHE A 557 0.34 12.24 6.24
C PHE A 557 -0.14 12.21 4.78
N SER A 558 0.62 12.85 3.90
CA SER A 558 0.35 12.95 2.46
C SER A 558 0.57 11.63 1.72
N MET A 559 1.58 10.85 2.12
CA MET A 559 1.92 9.58 1.46
C MET A 559 0.98 8.43 1.81
N GLN A 560 0.48 8.38 3.05
CA GLN A 560 -0.37 7.26 3.47
C GLN A 560 -1.62 7.05 2.58
N PRO A 561 -2.40 8.08 2.19
CA PRO A 561 -3.47 7.94 1.19
C PRO A 561 -3.03 7.31 -0.13
N ASN A 562 -1.89 7.74 -0.67
CA ASN A 562 -1.36 7.22 -1.93
C ASN A 562 -0.93 5.75 -1.80
N MET A 563 -0.38 5.35 -0.65
CA MET A 563 -0.06 3.95 -0.34
C MET A 563 -1.30 3.06 -0.17
N VAL A 564 -2.31 3.55 0.55
CA VAL A 564 -3.59 2.84 0.74
C VAL A 564 -4.32 2.62 -0.59
N LEU A 565 -4.35 3.63 -1.47
CA LEU A 565 -4.89 3.52 -2.83
C LEU A 565 -4.06 2.59 -3.73
N SER A 566 -2.77 2.42 -3.41
CA SER A 566 -1.86 1.50 -4.10
C SER A 566 -1.97 0.04 -3.62
N GLY A 567 -2.85 -0.23 -2.65
CA GLY A 567 -3.11 -1.57 -2.11
C GLY A 567 -2.40 -1.88 -0.80
N ILE A 568 -1.62 -0.93 -0.26
CA ILE A 568 -0.88 -1.08 1.00
C ILE A 568 -1.72 -0.49 2.14
N ASP A 569 -2.65 -1.29 2.66
CA ASP A 569 -3.55 -0.88 3.76
C ASP A 569 -2.84 -0.78 5.12
N TYR A 570 -1.70 -1.45 5.25
CA TYR A 570 -0.85 -1.43 6.44
C TYR A 570 0.44 -0.69 6.11
N TYR A 571 0.42 0.63 6.34
CA TYR A 571 1.54 1.52 6.11
C TYR A 571 1.88 2.26 7.41
N SER A 572 3.16 2.26 7.79
CA SER A 572 3.64 2.88 9.03
C SER A 572 4.86 3.77 8.81
N SER A 573 5.35 4.38 9.88
CA SER A 573 6.62 5.12 9.92
C SER A 573 7.42 4.74 11.17
N ASP A 574 8.68 5.15 11.22
CA ASP A 574 9.46 5.12 12.46
C ASP A 574 8.96 6.21 13.40
N ILE A 575 8.25 5.81 14.47
CA ILE A 575 7.58 6.80 15.33
C ILE A 575 8.60 7.66 16.06
N GLY A 576 8.50 8.97 15.86
CA GLY A 576 9.47 9.95 16.33
C GLY A 576 10.64 10.19 15.36
N GLY A 577 10.67 9.50 14.23
CA GLY A 577 11.73 9.56 13.22
C GLY A 577 12.99 8.78 13.60
N PHE A 578 13.62 8.21 12.58
CA PHE A 578 14.82 7.40 12.67
C PHE A 578 16.08 8.22 12.96
N HIS A 579 16.33 9.25 12.15
CA HIS A 579 17.53 10.07 12.27
C HIS A 579 17.30 11.30 13.15
N ARG A 580 17.75 11.20 14.42
CA ARG A 580 17.72 12.32 15.40
C ARG A 580 18.53 13.55 14.96
N SER A 581 19.49 13.41 14.06
CA SER A 581 20.28 14.51 13.49
C SER A 581 19.40 15.51 12.72
N ALA A 582 18.27 15.04 12.16
CA ALA A 582 17.30 15.88 11.45
C ALA A 582 16.51 16.83 12.37
N LEU A 583 16.57 16.63 13.69
CA LEU A 583 15.91 17.50 14.64
C LEU A 583 16.65 18.85 14.73
N SER A 584 16.07 19.88 14.14
CA SER A 584 16.59 21.24 14.17
C SER A 584 16.07 21.99 15.40
N ALA A 585 16.91 22.13 16.42
CA ALA A 585 16.64 22.91 17.62
C ALA A 585 17.94 23.39 18.26
N VAL A 586 17.92 24.57 18.89
CA VAL A 586 19.05 25.03 19.72
C VAL A 586 19.25 24.07 20.90
N PRO A 587 20.50 23.85 21.39
CA PRO A 587 20.80 22.81 22.38
C PRO A 587 19.89 22.84 23.61
N GLU A 588 19.63 24.03 24.16
CA GLU A 588 18.80 24.26 25.35
C GLU A 588 17.33 23.85 25.18
N LYS A 589 16.84 23.75 23.94
CA LYS A 589 15.45 23.40 23.61
C LYS A 589 15.33 22.06 22.89
N ARG A 590 16.45 21.35 22.68
CA ARG A 590 16.50 20.14 21.85
C ARG A 590 15.65 19.01 22.45
N GLU A 591 15.72 18.81 23.76
CA GLU A 591 14.92 17.81 24.46
C GLU A 591 13.42 18.14 24.38
N ALA A 592 13.03 19.38 24.64
CA ALA A 592 11.63 19.81 24.53
C ALA A 592 11.08 19.63 23.11
N ALA A 593 11.86 20.00 22.09
CA ALA A 593 11.51 19.81 20.68
C ALA A 593 11.40 18.32 20.29
N LEU A 594 12.30 17.48 20.82
CA LEU A 594 12.26 16.03 20.64
C LEU A 594 10.97 15.46 21.26
N ASN A 595 10.68 15.83 22.50
CA ASN A 595 9.52 15.34 23.22
C ASN A 595 8.22 15.74 22.53
N GLU A 596 8.11 17.00 22.08
CA GLU A 596 6.93 17.43 21.33
C GLU A 596 6.83 16.71 19.98
N THR A 597 7.94 16.56 19.24
CA THR A 597 7.96 15.86 17.95
C THR A 597 7.52 14.41 18.11
N TYR A 598 8.07 13.71 19.11
CA TYR A 598 7.72 12.34 19.43
C TYR A 598 6.24 12.22 19.82
N THR A 599 5.74 13.10 20.67
CA THR A 599 4.34 13.04 21.15
C THR A 599 3.34 13.23 20.01
N GLN A 600 3.56 14.20 19.11
CA GLN A 600 2.69 14.41 17.94
C GLN A 600 2.72 13.20 16.99
N TRP A 601 3.91 12.64 16.75
CA TRP A 601 4.09 11.47 15.91
C TRP A 601 3.43 10.23 16.51
N PHE A 602 3.63 9.99 17.80
CA PHE A 602 3.06 8.85 18.51
C PHE A 602 1.52 8.91 18.55
N ALA A 603 0.95 10.11 18.73
CA ALA A 603 -0.49 10.31 18.64
C ALA A 603 -1.05 10.01 17.24
N TYR A 604 -0.37 10.47 16.17
CA TYR A 604 -0.74 10.15 14.79
C TYR A 604 -0.68 8.65 14.52
N SER A 605 0.46 8.02 14.80
CA SER A 605 0.68 6.61 14.50
C SER A 605 -0.24 5.70 15.31
N SER A 606 -0.57 6.06 16.56
CA SER A 606 -1.56 5.35 17.36
C SER A 606 -2.94 5.30 16.70
N LEU A 607 -3.32 6.32 15.92
CA LEU A 607 -4.60 6.32 15.20
C LEU A 607 -4.51 5.62 13.84
N PHE A 608 -3.44 5.84 13.08
CA PHE A 608 -3.45 5.57 11.64
C PHE A 608 -2.44 4.54 11.13
N GLU A 609 -1.55 4.01 11.96
CA GLU A 609 -0.46 3.14 11.47
C GLU A 609 -0.56 1.70 12.00
N VAL A 610 -0.05 0.75 11.21
CA VAL A 610 -0.01 -0.69 11.54
C VAL A 610 1.35 -1.24 11.08
N PRO A 611 2.23 -1.69 12.00
CA PRO A 611 2.12 -1.60 13.46
C PRO A 611 2.35 -0.19 14.02
N VAL A 612 2.02 0.01 15.31
CA VAL A 612 2.48 1.19 16.06
C VAL A 612 3.89 0.90 16.57
N ARG A 613 4.91 1.38 15.85
CA ARG A 613 6.31 1.00 16.08
C ARG A 613 7.24 2.20 16.29
N PRO A 614 7.51 2.59 17.55
CA PRO A 614 8.66 3.44 17.88
C PRO A 614 9.95 2.80 17.42
N HIS A 615 10.79 3.57 16.74
CA HIS A 615 12.06 3.12 16.20
C HIS A 615 12.97 4.32 15.93
N THR A 616 14.26 4.17 16.25
CA THR A 616 15.28 5.19 16.00
C THR A 616 16.65 4.54 15.90
N GLU A 617 17.58 5.18 15.18
CA GLU A 617 19.00 4.84 15.23
C GLU A 617 19.54 5.10 16.64
N ASN A 618 19.80 4.05 17.41
CA ASN A 618 20.28 4.06 18.80
C ASN A 618 21.59 3.25 19.02
N LEU A 619 22.47 3.17 18.03
CA LEU A 619 23.77 2.47 18.15
C LEU A 619 24.69 2.97 19.28
N CYS A 620 24.46 4.18 19.78
CA CYS A 620 25.20 4.74 20.92
C CYS A 620 24.62 4.34 22.29
N ASN A 621 23.47 3.65 22.30
CA ASN A 621 22.63 3.42 23.48
C ASN A 621 22.38 4.72 24.28
N CYS A 622 22.06 5.79 23.55
CA CYS A 622 21.96 7.15 24.08
C CYS A 622 20.74 7.94 23.56
N LYS A 623 19.89 7.31 22.74
CA LYS A 623 18.69 7.88 22.14
C LYS A 623 17.49 6.99 22.47
N GLU A 624 16.60 7.47 23.33
CA GLU A 624 15.42 6.71 23.76
C GLU A 624 14.37 6.53 22.64
N THR A 625 13.71 5.37 22.67
CA THR A 625 12.62 4.96 21.77
C THR A 625 11.33 4.62 22.52
N ALA A 626 11.41 4.17 23.77
CA ALA A 626 10.25 3.74 24.52
C ALA A 626 9.34 4.94 24.87
N PRO A 627 8.01 4.88 24.60
CA PRO A 627 7.10 6.02 24.79
C PRO A 627 6.89 6.45 26.25
N ASP A 628 7.35 5.68 27.22
CA ASP A 628 7.40 6.05 28.63
C ASP A 628 8.66 6.84 29.01
N ARG A 629 9.67 6.87 28.13
CA ARG A 629 10.97 7.53 28.33
C ARG A 629 11.21 8.74 27.43
N VAL A 630 10.48 8.86 26.32
CA VAL A 630 10.55 10.01 25.40
C VAL A 630 9.16 10.54 25.07
N GLY A 631 9.04 11.85 24.91
CA GLY A 631 7.76 12.52 24.72
C GLY A 631 7.01 12.77 26.02
N ASP A 632 5.77 13.23 25.89
CA ASP A 632 4.85 13.39 27.01
C ASP A 632 4.21 12.04 27.32
N MET A 633 4.71 11.38 28.38
CA MET A 633 4.27 10.05 28.80
C MET A 633 2.76 9.94 28.97
N ALA A 634 2.10 10.95 29.55
CA ALA A 634 0.66 10.92 29.80
C ALA A 634 -0.14 10.96 28.49
N SER A 635 0.25 11.82 27.55
CA SER A 635 -0.32 11.87 26.20
C SER A 635 -0.06 10.57 25.43
N ASN A 636 1.16 10.04 25.48
CA ASN A 636 1.51 8.78 24.83
C ASN A 636 0.63 7.63 25.38
N GLN A 637 0.50 7.53 26.70
CA GLN A 637 -0.32 6.51 27.35
C GLN A 637 -1.80 6.64 26.96
N ALA A 638 -2.34 7.86 26.89
CA ALA A 638 -3.72 8.10 26.48
C ALA A 638 -3.99 7.68 25.03
N ASN A 639 -3.07 8.02 24.10
CA ASN A 639 -3.22 7.67 22.69
C ASN A 639 -3.09 6.17 22.44
N ILE A 640 -2.11 5.49 23.07
CA ILE A 640 -1.98 4.03 22.90
C ILE A 640 -3.15 3.29 23.55
N LYS A 641 -3.70 3.79 24.66
CA LYS A 641 -4.89 3.21 25.27
C LYS A 641 -6.09 3.26 24.33
N LEU A 642 -6.34 4.40 23.67
CA LEU A 642 -7.39 4.52 22.66
C LEU A 642 -7.15 3.55 21.50
N ARG A 643 -5.90 3.38 21.05
CA ARG A 643 -5.57 2.37 20.03
C ARG A 643 -6.00 0.97 20.45
N TYR A 644 -5.64 0.51 21.65
CA TYR A 644 -6.03 -0.82 22.13
C TYR A 644 -7.55 -0.97 22.30
N GLN A 645 -8.26 0.10 22.68
CA GLN A 645 -9.73 0.10 22.71
C GLN A 645 -10.33 -0.11 21.30
N LEU A 646 -9.72 0.47 20.26
CA LEU A 646 -10.18 0.40 18.88
C LEU A 646 -9.74 -0.87 18.12
N ILE A 647 -8.93 -1.75 18.70
CA ILE A 647 -8.46 -2.98 18.02
C ILE A 647 -9.62 -3.82 17.44
N PRO A 648 -10.74 -4.08 18.14
CA PRO A 648 -11.84 -4.86 17.56
C PRO A 648 -12.43 -4.24 16.29
N TYR A 649 -12.55 -2.90 16.26
CA TYR A 649 -12.99 -2.15 15.08
C TYR A 649 -11.94 -2.22 13.95
N LEU A 650 -10.69 -1.88 14.22
CA LEU A 650 -9.60 -1.88 13.22
C LEU A 650 -9.33 -3.28 12.65
N TYR A 651 -9.39 -4.31 13.50
CA TYR A 651 -9.24 -5.70 13.08
C TYR A 651 -10.40 -6.15 12.18
N SER A 652 -11.62 -5.68 12.46
CA SER A 652 -12.77 -5.91 11.58
C SER A 652 -12.61 -5.23 10.23
N LEU A 653 -12.05 -4.02 10.20
CA LEU A 653 -11.70 -3.34 8.94
C LEU A 653 -10.62 -4.10 8.17
N ALA A 654 -9.65 -4.73 8.83
CA ALA A 654 -8.66 -5.58 8.18
C ALA A 654 -9.29 -6.79 7.48
N HIS A 655 -10.30 -7.43 8.10
CA HIS A 655 -11.10 -8.45 7.43
C HIS A 655 -11.88 -7.88 6.23
N ARG A 656 -12.42 -6.65 6.32
CA ARG A 656 -13.07 -5.97 5.19
C ARG A 656 -12.10 -5.69 4.04
N ALA A 657 -10.87 -5.26 4.32
CA ALA A 657 -9.82 -5.08 3.33
C ALA A 657 -9.50 -6.40 2.61
N ASN A 658 -9.41 -7.50 3.36
CA ASN A 658 -9.17 -8.83 2.81
C ASN A 658 -10.30 -9.34 1.91
N ILE A 659 -11.57 -9.22 2.32
CA ILE A 659 -12.70 -9.86 1.61
C ILE A 659 -13.38 -8.95 0.57
N ALA A 660 -13.27 -7.64 0.71
CA ALA A 660 -14.03 -6.66 -0.08
C ALA A 660 -13.18 -5.55 -0.70
N ALA A 661 -11.85 -5.59 -0.50
CA ALA A 661 -10.93 -4.53 -0.93
C ALA A 661 -11.35 -3.12 -0.44
N GLU A 662 -11.99 -3.06 0.73
CA GLU A 662 -12.34 -1.80 1.41
C GLU A 662 -11.17 -1.41 2.33
N PRO A 663 -10.52 -0.25 2.11
CA PRO A 663 -9.31 0.10 2.83
C PRO A 663 -9.55 0.37 4.31
N VAL A 664 -8.53 0.17 5.13
CA VAL A 664 -8.59 0.44 6.58
C VAL A 664 -8.55 1.94 6.87
N TYR A 665 -7.69 2.68 6.18
CA TYR A 665 -7.50 4.13 6.36
C TYR A 665 -7.75 4.92 5.06
N PRO A 666 -8.97 4.93 4.51
CA PRO A 666 -9.25 5.63 3.26
C PRO A 666 -9.01 7.14 3.37
N PRO A 667 -8.57 7.81 2.29
CA PRO A 667 -8.66 9.25 2.20
C PRO A 667 -10.12 9.72 2.24
N MET A 668 -10.35 10.99 2.59
CA MET A 668 -11.69 11.56 2.72
C MET A 668 -12.51 11.44 1.43
N ASP A 669 -11.90 11.71 0.28
CA ASP A 669 -12.53 11.62 -1.04
C ASP A 669 -12.92 10.19 -1.47
N TYR A 670 -12.46 9.15 -0.76
CA TYR A 670 -12.91 7.77 -0.99
C TYR A 670 -14.42 7.61 -0.74
N TYR A 671 -14.97 8.27 0.28
CA TYR A 671 -16.41 8.25 0.58
C TYR A 671 -17.13 9.55 0.24
N PHE A 672 -16.38 10.63 -0.06
CA PHE A 672 -16.91 11.97 -0.29
C PHE A 672 -16.40 12.57 -1.61
N ALA A 673 -16.29 11.76 -2.67
CA ALA A 673 -15.80 12.20 -3.98
C ALA A 673 -16.61 13.37 -4.58
N ASP A 674 -17.91 13.45 -4.30
CA ASP A 674 -18.77 14.55 -4.77
C ASP A 674 -18.59 15.86 -3.97
N ASP A 675 -17.73 15.88 -2.94
CA ASP A 675 -17.41 17.06 -2.14
C ASP A 675 -15.97 17.53 -2.40
N ALA A 676 -15.81 18.59 -3.19
CA ALA A 676 -14.50 19.09 -3.59
C ALA A 676 -13.64 19.56 -2.40
N LYS A 677 -14.27 19.90 -1.27
CA LYS A 677 -13.55 20.30 -0.05
C LYS A 677 -13.01 19.10 0.73
N ALA A 678 -13.51 17.89 0.47
CA ALA A 678 -13.00 16.65 1.02
C ALA A 678 -11.80 16.10 0.23
N HIS A 679 -11.50 16.66 -0.94
CA HIS A 679 -10.35 16.27 -1.75
C HIS A 679 -9.06 16.81 -1.13
N ASN A 680 -7.97 16.06 -1.31
CA ASN A 680 -6.62 16.51 -0.96
C ASN A 680 -6.39 16.92 0.52
N LEU A 681 -7.08 16.28 1.46
CA LEU A 681 -6.95 16.55 2.89
C LEU A 681 -5.92 15.61 3.55
N ALA A 682 -4.62 15.76 3.30
CA ALA A 682 -3.60 14.83 3.84
C ALA A 682 -3.65 14.66 5.37
N GLY A 683 -3.85 15.76 6.11
CA GLY A 683 -3.89 15.77 7.58
C GLY A 683 -5.20 15.27 8.19
N GLN A 684 -6.18 14.85 7.37
CA GLN A 684 -7.49 14.38 7.83
C GLN A 684 -7.92 13.16 7.01
N LYS A 685 -8.24 12.05 7.66
CA LYS A 685 -8.63 10.83 6.94
C LYS A 685 -9.60 9.98 7.72
N MET A 686 -10.17 9.02 7.01
CA MET A 686 -11.17 8.10 7.54
C MET A 686 -10.47 6.86 8.14
N MET A 687 -11.11 6.23 9.11
CA MET A 687 -10.82 4.87 9.57
C MET A 687 -12.08 4.04 9.29
N GLY A 688 -12.04 3.23 8.23
CA GLY A 688 -13.26 2.66 7.64
C GLY A 688 -14.23 3.77 7.23
N LYS A 689 -15.52 3.46 7.12
CA LYS A 689 -16.57 4.46 6.78
C LYS A 689 -17.09 5.26 7.99
N ASP A 690 -16.79 4.82 9.22
CA ASP A 690 -17.51 5.23 10.42
C ASP A 690 -16.77 6.30 11.26
N LEU A 691 -15.44 6.31 11.25
CA LEU A 691 -14.62 7.26 12.01
C LEU A 691 -13.78 8.16 11.11
N MET A 692 -13.56 9.41 11.52
CA MET A 692 -12.69 10.37 10.87
C MET A 692 -11.79 11.04 11.91
N GLY A 693 -10.49 11.08 11.66
CA GLY A 693 -9.54 11.77 12.53
C GLY A 693 -8.70 12.82 11.79
N ALA A 694 -8.20 13.79 12.55
CA ALA A 694 -7.30 14.83 12.06
C ALA A 694 -6.01 14.88 12.88
N ALA A 695 -4.87 15.07 12.21
CA ALA A 695 -3.55 15.06 12.81
C ALA A 695 -2.88 16.44 12.77
N ILE A 696 -1.84 16.60 13.58
CA ILE A 696 -1.01 17.82 13.63
C ILE A 696 0.46 17.46 13.43
N ALA A 697 1.21 18.39 12.83
CA ALA A 697 2.63 18.23 12.55
C ALA A 697 3.32 19.60 12.55
N LYS A 698 3.09 20.40 13.59
CA LYS A 698 3.80 21.68 13.78
C LYS A 698 4.14 21.92 15.25
N MET A 699 5.36 22.40 15.50
CA MET A 699 5.81 22.79 16.84
C MET A 699 4.91 23.89 17.45
N GLY A 700 4.59 23.74 18.72
CA GLY A 700 3.69 24.59 19.50
C GLY A 700 2.23 24.55 19.04
N GLN A 701 1.80 23.61 18.20
CA GLN A 701 0.44 23.62 17.67
C GLN A 701 -0.59 23.22 18.74
N GLN A 702 -1.50 24.14 19.07
CA GLN A 702 -2.51 23.98 20.13
C GLN A 702 -3.92 23.66 19.60
N ALA A 703 -4.14 23.86 18.30
CA ALA A 703 -5.43 23.66 17.66
C ALA A 703 -5.28 23.27 16.18
N VAL A 704 -6.32 22.70 15.61
CA VAL A 704 -6.40 22.31 14.19
C VAL A 704 -7.77 22.66 13.61
N ASP A 705 -7.79 23.00 12.33
CA ASP A 705 -9.03 23.19 11.58
C ASP A 705 -9.42 21.84 10.94
N VAL A 706 -10.67 21.42 11.12
CA VAL A 706 -11.19 20.12 10.65
C VAL A 706 -12.36 20.35 9.72
N TYR A 707 -12.35 19.69 8.56
CA TYR A 707 -13.46 19.73 7.63
C TYR A 707 -14.43 18.58 7.92
N LEU A 708 -15.69 18.90 8.20
CA LEU A 708 -16.74 17.88 8.29
C LEU A 708 -17.57 17.90 7.01
N PRO A 709 -17.58 16.81 6.21
CA PRO A 709 -18.51 16.68 5.10
C PRO A 709 -19.96 16.80 5.55
N ARG A 710 -20.86 17.10 4.62
CA ARG A 710 -22.29 17.21 4.91
C ARG A 710 -22.81 15.94 5.59
N GLY A 711 -23.46 16.10 6.72
CA GLY A 711 -23.98 14.99 7.52
C GLY A 711 -23.92 15.32 9.00
N LYS A 712 -24.42 14.39 9.81
CA LYS A 712 -24.33 14.48 11.26
C LYS A 712 -23.11 13.70 11.74
N TRP A 713 -22.31 14.36 12.56
CA TRP A 713 -21.07 13.84 13.12
C TRP A 713 -21.09 14.00 14.63
N TYR A 714 -20.36 13.15 15.33
CA TYR A 714 -20.28 13.13 16.78
C TYR A 714 -18.81 13.18 17.17
N ASP A 715 -18.44 14.06 18.08
CA ASP A 715 -17.14 13.92 18.73
C ASP A 715 -17.08 12.56 19.43
N TYR A 716 -16.10 11.74 19.08
CA TYR A 716 -16.03 10.34 19.50
C TYR A 716 -15.97 10.18 21.02
N ARG A 717 -15.34 11.14 21.71
CA ARG A 717 -15.08 11.05 23.15
C ARG A 717 -16.24 11.58 23.97
N THR A 718 -16.83 12.70 23.54
CA THR A 718 -17.86 13.42 24.30
C THR A 718 -19.29 13.11 23.85
N GLY A 719 -19.47 12.51 22.66
CA GLY A 719 -20.78 12.30 22.05
C GLY A 719 -21.47 13.57 21.57
N LYS A 720 -20.79 14.72 21.61
CA LYS A 720 -21.38 15.99 21.15
C LYS A 720 -21.62 15.94 19.64
N ALA A 721 -22.88 16.10 19.23
CA ALA A 721 -23.28 16.12 17.84
C ALA A 721 -22.96 17.46 17.13
N VAL A 722 -22.67 17.36 15.84
CA VAL A 722 -22.48 18.46 14.89
C VAL A 722 -23.23 18.14 13.61
N ASP A 723 -24.25 18.94 13.28
CA ASP A 723 -25.01 18.83 12.03
C ASP A 723 -24.32 19.62 10.90
N SER A 724 -23.23 19.08 10.37
CA SER A 724 -22.41 19.75 9.36
C SER A 724 -23.16 19.96 8.04
N LYS A 725 -23.03 21.18 7.48
CA LYS A 725 -23.46 21.50 6.12
C LYS A 725 -22.35 21.34 5.07
N GLY A 726 -21.24 20.71 5.42
CA GLY A 726 -20.02 20.69 4.60
C GLY A 726 -19.12 21.89 4.93
N GLU A 727 -18.73 22.00 6.20
CA GLU A 727 -18.07 23.17 6.78
C GLU A 727 -16.83 22.85 7.60
N TRP A 728 -16.00 23.89 7.82
CA TRP A 728 -14.79 23.81 8.63
C TRP A 728 -15.10 24.16 10.09
N LEU A 729 -14.81 23.22 10.99
CA LEU A 729 -14.67 23.50 12.41
C LEU A 729 -13.29 24.10 12.65
N LYS A 730 -13.26 25.38 13.01
CA LYS A 730 -12.01 26.13 13.16
C LYS A 730 -11.50 26.10 14.59
N GLN A 731 -10.18 26.02 14.73
CA GLN A 731 -9.47 26.11 16.01
C GLN A 731 -9.95 25.09 17.05
N LEU A 732 -10.19 23.84 16.62
CA LEU A 732 -10.47 22.77 17.57
C LEU A 732 -9.22 22.49 18.41
N PRO A 733 -9.32 22.50 19.75
CA PRO A 733 -8.19 22.21 20.62
C PRO A 733 -7.70 20.77 20.41
N VAL A 734 -6.39 20.60 20.42
CA VAL A 734 -5.75 19.27 20.36
C VAL A 734 -5.23 18.81 21.72
N TYR A 735 -5.45 19.60 22.76
CA TYR A 735 -5.14 19.26 24.14
C TYR A 735 -6.43 19.23 24.96
N ASP A 736 -6.66 18.13 25.67
CA ASP A 736 -7.71 18.01 26.68
C ASP A 736 -7.06 17.63 28.01
N GLN A 737 -7.29 18.44 29.05
CA GLN A 737 -6.64 18.28 30.36
C GLN A 737 -5.10 18.10 30.28
N ASN A 738 -4.44 18.86 29.40
CA ASN A 738 -3.01 18.78 29.07
C ASN A 738 -2.55 17.51 28.34
N LEU A 739 -3.46 16.62 27.97
CA LEU A 739 -3.15 15.45 27.14
C LEU A 739 -3.33 15.81 25.66
N LEU A 740 -2.30 15.57 24.85
CA LEU A 740 -2.44 15.67 23.39
C LEU A 740 -3.41 14.59 22.92
N THR A 741 -4.57 15.00 22.43
CA THR A 741 -5.60 14.13 21.90
C THR A 741 -6.02 14.65 20.53
N LEU A 742 -5.78 13.82 19.50
CA LEU A 742 -6.16 14.19 18.15
C LEU A 742 -7.70 14.19 18.00
N PRO A 743 -8.28 15.15 17.26
CA PRO A 743 -9.71 15.16 16.95
C PRO A 743 -10.13 13.85 16.28
N LEU A 744 -11.24 13.29 16.76
CA LEU A 744 -11.81 12.05 16.28
C LEU A 744 -13.33 12.18 16.28
N PHE A 745 -13.95 11.96 15.14
CA PHE A 745 -15.39 12.09 14.93
C PHE A 745 -15.97 10.78 14.43
N ALA A 746 -17.11 10.38 14.98
CA ALA A 746 -17.94 9.29 14.50
C ALA A 746 -19.08 9.83 13.63
N ARG A 747 -19.37 9.16 12.52
CA ARG A 747 -20.51 9.49 11.68
C ARG A 747 -21.82 9.05 12.35
N ASP A 748 -22.93 9.72 12.06
CA ASP A 748 -24.26 9.23 12.45
C ASP A 748 -24.50 7.81 11.92
N GLY A 749 -24.98 6.92 12.79
CA GLY A 749 -25.13 5.49 12.52
C GLY A 749 -23.88 4.66 12.77
N ALA A 750 -22.75 5.26 13.18
CA ALA A 750 -21.54 4.51 13.48
C ALA A 750 -21.74 3.57 14.69
N ILE A 751 -21.33 2.32 14.51
CA ILE A 751 -21.23 1.32 15.59
C ILE A 751 -19.77 0.89 15.64
N ILE A 752 -19.11 1.18 16.76
CA ILE A 752 -17.68 0.94 16.96
C ILE A 752 -17.51 -0.16 18.01
N PRO A 753 -17.33 -1.43 17.60
CA PRO A 753 -16.93 -2.48 18.53
C PRO A 753 -15.59 -2.13 19.16
N MET A 754 -15.49 -2.32 20.47
CA MET A 754 -14.33 -1.88 21.22
C MET A 754 -14.01 -2.83 22.36
N ASN A 755 -12.78 -2.74 22.86
CA ASN A 755 -12.43 -3.33 24.14
C ASN A 755 -12.96 -2.39 25.25
N PRO A 756 -14.00 -2.78 26.01
CA PRO A 756 -14.59 -1.90 27.01
C PRO A 756 -13.57 -1.66 28.11
N GLU A 757 -13.47 -0.42 28.54
CA GLU A 757 -12.48 -0.05 29.53
C GLU A 757 -12.87 -0.60 30.91
N GLN A 758 -12.23 -1.69 31.32
CA GLN A 758 -12.23 -2.17 32.71
C GLN A 758 -11.08 -3.17 32.87
N THR A 759 -10.02 -2.73 33.57
CA THR A 759 -8.78 -3.46 33.96
C THR A 759 -7.58 -3.36 33.00
N MET A 760 -6.50 -2.77 33.51
CA MET A 760 -5.13 -2.97 33.01
C MET A 760 -4.64 -4.37 33.42
N PRO A 761 -3.75 -5.01 32.63
CA PRO A 761 -3.14 -4.51 31.40
C PRO A 761 -4.08 -4.59 30.18
N LEU A 762 -4.04 -3.57 29.32
CA LEU A 762 -4.71 -3.63 28.00
C LEU A 762 -4.03 -4.69 27.13
N SER A 763 -4.84 -5.37 26.32
CA SER A 763 -4.40 -6.47 25.47
C SER A 763 -5.08 -6.39 24.12
N SER A 764 -4.40 -6.86 23.08
CA SER A 764 -4.97 -7.06 21.74
C SER A 764 -5.82 -8.32 21.64
N GLU A 765 -5.90 -9.15 22.68
CA GLU A 765 -6.74 -10.35 22.67
C GLU A 765 -8.24 -10.04 22.50
N VAL A 766 -9.01 -11.02 22.04
CA VAL A 766 -10.47 -10.87 21.92
C VAL A 766 -11.07 -10.54 23.31
N PRO A 767 -11.78 -9.41 23.47
CA PRO A 767 -12.36 -9.04 24.75
C PRO A 767 -13.36 -10.08 25.26
N LEU A 768 -13.42 -10.34 26.56
CA LEU A 768 -14.46 -11.25 27.11
C LEU A 768 -15.86 -10.63 27.02
N THR A 769 -15.95 -9.33 27.20
CA THR A 769 -17.19 -8.55 27.09
C THR A 769 -17.42 -8.17 25.63
N LEU A 770 -18.64 -8.39 25.13
CA LEU A 770 -19.08 -7.85 23.85
C LEU A 770 -19.46 -6.38 24.06
N ALA A 771 -18.64 -5.47 23.54
CA ALA A 771 -18.88 -4.04 23.71
C ALA A 771 -18.85 -3.26 22.41
N ALA A 772 -19.67 -2.22 22.38
CA ALA A 772 -19.71 -1.27 21.28
C ALA A 772 -20.11 0.13 21.76
N ARG A 773 -19.49 1.13 21.13
CA ARG A 773 -19.93 2.52 21.19
C ARG A 773 -20.78 2.82 19.96
N ILE A 774 -22.00 3.29 20.16
CA ILE A 774 -23.01 3.53 19.11
C ILE A 774 -23.32 5.02 19.05
N PHE A 775 -23.31 5.59 17.85
CA PHE A 775 -23.60 7.01 17.63
C PHE A 775 -24.83 7.16 16.75
N GLY A 776 -25.85 7.86 17.26
CA GLY A 776 -27.05 8.12 16.50
C GLY A 776 -28.04 6.95 16.50
N SER A 777 -28.66 6.69 15.34
CA SER A 777 -29.92 5.94 15.28
C SER A 777 -29.93 4.72 14.36
N ASP A 778 -29.63 4.91 13.07
CA ASP A 778 -29.72 3.86 12.06
C ASP A 778 -28.34 3.50 11.53
N GLY A 779 -27.90 2.26 11.75
CA GLY A 779 -26.52 1.87 11.55
C GLY A 779 -26.33 0.36 11.47
N GLU A 780 -25.24 -0.06 10.82
CA GLU A 780 -24.84 -1.46 10.79
C GLU A 780 -23.32 -1.60 10.75
N PHE A 781 -22.81 -2.49 11.60
CA PHE A 781 -21.42 -2.91 11.62
C PHE A 781 -21.32 -4.41 11.91
N THR A 782 -20.37 -5.09 11.27
CA THR A 782 -20.05 -6.50 11.55
C THR A 782 -18.68 -6.59 12.19
N LEU A 783 -18.65 -7.05 13.45
CA LEU A 783 -17.43 -7.41 14.17
C LEU A 783 -16.91 -8.76 13.66
N TYR A 784 -15.65 -8.81 13.26
CA TYR A 784 -14.95 -10.03 12.86
C TYR A 784 -14.00 -10.49 13.96
N GLU A 785 -14.12 -11.75 14.39
CA GLU A 785 -13.29 -12.35 15.42
C GLU A 785 -12.79 -13.74 14.98
N ASP A 786 -11.49 -13.96 15.11
CA ASP A 786 -10.80 -15.24 14.89
C ASP A 786 -9.76 -15.48 15.99
N ASP A 787 -8.91 -16.50 15.84
CA ASP A 787 -7.84 -16.78 16.80
C ASP A 787 -6.75 -15.69 16.85
N GLY A 788 -6.72 -14.77 15.89
CA GLY A 788 -5.78 -13.64 15.84
C GLY A 788 -4.35 -14.02 15.46
N ALA A 789 -4.05 -15.28 15.12
CA ALA A 789 -2.69 -15.77 14.97
C ALA A 789 -2.47 -16.66 13.74
N THR A 790 -3.44 -17.48 13.36
CA THR A 790 -3.24 -18.52 12.32
C THR A 790 -3.99 -18.19 11.03
N ASN A 791 -3.71 -18.95 9.97
CA ASN A 791 -4.46 -18.90 8.73
C ASN A 791 -5.84 -19.60 8.81
N ALA A 792 -6.30 -20.06 9.98
CA ALA A 792 -7.59 -20.72 10.12
C ALA A 792 -8.78 -19.86 9.66
N TYR A 793 -8.67 -18.53 9.74
CA TYR A 793 -9.72 -17.60 9.28
C TYR A 793 -9.99 -17.72 7.77
N LEU A 794 -8.98 -18.05 6.96
CA LEU A 794 -9.14 -18.29 5.52
C LEU A 794 -10.03 -19.51 5.24
N ASN A 795 -10.11 -20.43 6.20
CA ASN A 795 -10.82 -21.71 6.09
C ASN A 795 -12.10 -21.73 6.94
N GLY A 796 -12.64 -20.55 7.29
CA GLY A 796 -13.90 -20.41 8.03
C GLY A 796 -13.77 -20.45 9.55
N GLY A 797 -12.56 -20.50 10.11
CA GLY A 797 -12.28 -20.30 11.53
C GLY A 797 -12.49 -18.85 11.96
N LEU A 798 -13.72 -18.36 11.82
CA LEU A 798 -14.10 -16.96 11.92
C LEU A 798 -15.53 -16.86 12.48
N ARG A 799 -15.74 -15.89 13.37
CA ARG A 799 -17.07 -15.48 13.82
C ARG A 799 -17.37 -14.06 13.35
N LYS A 800 -18.57 -13.87 12.82
CA LYS A 800 -19.12 -12.57 12.42
C LYS A 800 -20.25 -12.20 13.38
N THR A 801 -20.13 -11.09 14.08
CA THR A 801 -21.16 -10.56 14.98
C THR A 801 -21.68 -9.25 14.42
N THR A 802 -22.86 -9.29 13.81
CA THR A 802 -23.51 -8.11 13.20
C THR A 802 -24.34 -7.37 14.24
N PHE A 803 -24.06 -6.08 14.38
CA PHE A 803 -24.83 -5.11 15.14
C PHE A 803 -25.66 -4.28 14.14
N ASN A 804 -26.97 -4.21 14.35
CA ASN A 804 -27.87 -3.41 13.51
C ASN A 804 -28.75 -2.54 14.42
N THR A 805 -28.69 -1.23 14.24
CA THR A 805 -29.52 -0.28 14.98
C THR A 805 -30.62 0.28 14.09
N GLN A 806 -31.81 0.45 14.68
CA GLN A 806 -32.99 1.01 14.01
C GLN A 806 -33.72 1.94 14.97
N HIS A 807 -34.20 3.07 14.47
CA HIS A 807 -35.03 4.00 15.23
C HIS A 807 -36.44 4.11 14.66
N LYS A 808 -37.44 3.94 15.51
CA LYS A 808 -38.86 4.06 15.13
C LYS A 808 -39.65 4.78 16.22
N GLY A 809 -40.13 5.98 15.90
CA GLY A 809 -40.96 6.77 16.81
C GLY A 809 -40.16 7.22 18.04
N SER A 810 -40.41 6.58 19.19
CA SER A 810 -39.69 6.83 20.45
C SER A 810 -38.85 5.64 20.92
N GLU A 811 -38.66 4.64 20.06
CA GLU A 811 -37.93 3.40 20.36
C GLU A 811 -36.68 3.30 19.48
N PHE A 812 -35.53 3.09 20.12
CA PHE A 812 -34.27 2.70 19.47
C PHE A 812 -34.03 1.22 19.73
N LYS A 813 -33.75 0.46 18.67
CA LYS A 813 -33.53 -0.99 18.75
C LYS A 813 -32.15 -1.34 18.25
N LEU A 814 -31.39 -2.10 19.04
CA LEU A 814 -30.15 -2.76 18.63
C LEU A 814 -30.42 -4.26 18.51
N THR A 815 -30.14 -4.83 17.34
CA THR A 815 -30.17 -6.27 17.09
C THR A 815 -28.74 -6.77 16.91
N ILE A 816 -28.37 -7.82 17.65
CA ILE A 816 -27.06 -8.47 17.55
C ILE A 816 -27.26 -9.92 17.13
N VAL A 817 -26.61 -10.32 16.05
CA VAL A 817 -26.62 -11.69 15.51
C VAL A 817 -25.19 -12.14 15.29
N ALA A 818 -24.83 -13.31 15.83
CA ALA A 818 -23.52 -13.90 15.62
C ALA A 818 -23.63 -15.19 14.80
N GLU A 819 -22.74 -15.33 13.81
CA GLU A 819 -22.63 -16.48 12.92
C GLU A 819 -21.18 -16.94 12.81
N GLY A 820 -20.99 -18.25 12.61
CA GLY A 820 -19.66 -18.85 12.56
C GLY A 820 -19.02 -19.07 13.94
N ASN A 821 -17.82 -19.62 13.94
CA ASN A 821 -17.09 -19.95 15.15
C ASN A 821 -15.59 -20.08 14.85
N TYR A 822 -14.76 -19.96 15.88
CA TYR A 822 -13.32 -20.19 15.80
C TYR A 822 -12.82 -20.92 17.06
N ALA A 823 -11.57 -21.36 17.05
CA ALA A 823 -10.98 -22.06 18.17
C ALA A 823 -10.98 -21.18 19.44
N ASN A 824 -11.41 -21.73 20.57
CA ASN A 824 -11.50 -21.05 21.88
C ASN A 824 -12.44 -19.84 21.92
N ALA A 825 -13.32 -19.68 20.94
CA ALA A 825 -14.26 -18.57 20.92
C ALA A 825 -15.26 -18.65 22.10
N PRO A 826 -15.52 -17.52 22.79
CA PRO A 826 -16.41 -17.51 23.95
C PRO A 826 -17.83 -17.91 23.56
N GLN A 827 -18.48 -18.76 24.36
CA GLN A 827 -19.85 -19.23 24.10
C GLN A 827 -20.92 -18.29 24.67
N ALA A 828 -20.55 -17.50 25.67
CA ALA A 828 -21.37 -16.44 26.24
C ALA A 828 -20.48 -15.26 26.64
N ARG A 829 -21.00 -14.04 26.55
CA ARG A 829 -20.25 -12.80 26.82
C ARG A 829 -21.10 -11.78 27.57
N PRO A 830 -20.57 -11.10 28.59
CA PRO A 830 -21.20 -9.89 29.12
C PRO A 830 -21.43 -8.87 28.00
N LEU A 831 -22.44 -8.03 28.15
CA LEU A 831 -22.77 -6.98 27.19
C LEU A 831 -22.46 -5.62 27.82
N HIS A 832 -21.78 -4.74 27.08
CA HIS A 832 -21.53 -3.35 27.45
C HIS A 832 -21.77 -2.44 26.25
N ILE A 833 -22.85 -1.66 26.25
CA ILE A 833 -23.20 -0.75 25.16
C ILE A 833 -23.17 0.68 25.66
N GLU A 834 -22.41 1.53 24.98
CA GLU A 834 -22.44 2.98 25.14
C GLU A 834 -23.19 3.56 23.94
N TRP A 835 -24.39 4.09 24.15
CA TRP A 835 -25.22 4.65 23.09
C TRP A 835 -25.31 6.17 23.24
N LEU A 836 -24.68 6.90 22.33
CA LEU A 836 -24.54 8.35 22.35
C LEU A 836 -25.47 9.03 21.34
N GLY A 837 -25.85 10.26 21.65
CA GLY A 837 -26.71 11.09 20.80
C GLY A 837 -28.20 10.80 20.96
N LEU A 838 -28.61 10.17 22.07
CA LEU A 838 -30.01 9.89 22.40
C LEU A 838 -30.66 11.13 23.02
N GLN A 839 -31.45 11.85 22.24
CA GLN A 839 -32.18 13.03 22.70
C GLN A 839 -33.42 12.65 23.51
N GLY A 840 -33.52 13.15 24.74
CA GLY A 840 -34.67 12.92 25.64
C GLY A 840 -34.33 11.98 26.79
N LYS A 841 -35.35 11.62 27.59
CA LYS A 841 -35.18 10.82 28.80
C LYS A 841 -35.51 9.35 28.52
N VAL A 842 -34.57 8.45 28.77
CA VAL A 842 -34.82 7.00 28.68
C VAL A 842 -35.84 6.59 29.75
N LYS A 843 -36.96 6.00 29.33
CA LYS A 843 -38.03 5.48 30.19
C LYS A 843 -37.83 4.01 30.55
N ALA A 844 -37.32 3.22 29.61
CA ALA A 844 -37.06 1.80 29.82
C ALA A 844 -35.99 1.29 28.86
N VAL A 845 -35.22 0.31 29.31
CA VAL A 845 -34.35 -0.52 28.48
C VAL A 845 -34.81 -1.96 28.62
N GLU A 846 -35.04 -2.64 27.51
CA GLU A 846 -35.50 -4.02 27.46
C GLU A 846 -34.53 -4.88 26.65
N LEU A 847 -34.20 -6.05 27.17
CA LEU A 847 -33.37 -7.05 26.52
C LEU A 847 -34.21 -8.30 26.28
N ASN A 848 -34.40 -8.66 25.02
CA ASN A 848 -35.27 -9.75 24.58
C ASN A 848 -36.68 -9.65 25.20
N GLY A 849 -37.23 -8.44 25.27
CA GLY A 849 -38.55 -8.13 25.84
C GLY A 849 -38.63 -8.12 27.36
N LYS A 850 -37.49 -8.21 28.08
CA LYS A 850 -37.44 -8.11 29.55
C LYS A 850 -36.71 -6.84 29.97
N LYS A 851 -37.31 -6.08 30.89
CA LYS A 851 -36.68 -4.87 31.45
C LYS A 851 -35.34 -5.17 32.11
N VAL A 852 -34.34 -4.36 31.77
CA VAL A 852 -32.99 -4.40 32.35
C VAL A 852 -32.85 -3.29 33.39
N GLN A 853 -32.15 -3.58 34.49
CA GLN A 853 -31.86 -2.60 35.55
C GLN A 853 -30.44 -2.02 35.46
N GLY A 854 -29.51 -2.74 34.80
CA GLY A 854 -28.12 -2.33 34.63
C GLY A 854 -27.95 -1.30 33.51
N TRP A 855 -28.53 -0.10 33.65
CA TRP A 855 -28.26 1.00 32.72
C TRP A 855 -28.27 2.34 33.44
N LYS A 856 -27.52 3.30 32.90
CA LYS A 856 -27.44 4.66 33.40
C LYS A 856 -27.42 5.63 32.23
N GLN A 857 -28.22 6.70 32.32
CA GLN A 857 -28.19 7.79 31.35
C GLN A 857 -27.55 9.03 32.00
N GLN A 858 -26.58 9.63 31.31
CA GLN A 858 -25.97 10.91 31.67
C GLN A 858 -26.00 11.82 30.44
N GLY A 859 -26.86 12.86 30.48
CA GLY A 859 -27.07 13.70 29.29
C GLY A 859 -27.63 12.89 28.12
N GLU A 860 -26.96 12.94 26.97
CA GLU A 860 -27.32 12.21 25.74
C GLU A 860 -26.60 10.86 25.59
N GLU A 861 -25.90 10.41 26.62
CA GLU A 861 -25.22 9.11 26.67
C GLU A 861 -25.99 8.12 27.56
N LEU A 862 -26.21 6.91 27.04
CA LEU A 862 -26.79 5.79 27.75
C LEU A 862 -25.78 4.64 27.79
N VAL A 863 -25.37 4.25 28.99
CA VAL A 863 -24.53 3.07 29.22
C VAL A 863 -25.41 1.92 29.69
N ILE A 864 -25.30 0.76 29.04
CA ILE A 864 -26.08 -0.44 29.31
C ILE A 864 -25.12 -1.59 29.56
N GLU A 865 -25.26 -2.23 30.72
CA GLU A 865 -24.47 -3.38 31.14
C GLU A 865 -25.38 -4.56 31.45
N HIS A 866 -24.98 -5.74 30.98
CA HIS A 866 -25.70 -6.97 31.27
C HIS A 866 -24.74 -8.14 31.48
N SER A 867 -25.11 -9.04 32.39
CA SER A 867 -24.44 -10.32 32.60
C SER A 867 -24.34 -11.16 31.31
N ALA A 868 -23.51 -12.19 31.32
CA ALA A 868 -23.17 -12.96 30.12
C ALA A 868 -24.40 -13.52 29.37
N LEU A 869 -24.46 -13.23 28.07
CA LEU A 869 -25.49 -13.69 27.14
C LEU A 869 -24.92 -14.75 26.20
N PRO A 870 -25.67 -15.83 25.88
CA PRO A 870 -25.25 -16.81 24.89
C PRO A 870 -25.07 -16.16 23.51
N VAL A 871 -23.93 -16.42 22.87
CA VAL A 871 -23.60 -15.85 21.55
C VAL A 871 -24.46 -16.46 20.43
N ASN A 872 -24.96 -17.68 20.61
CA ASN A 872 -25.80 -18.39 19.62
C ASN A 872 -27.27 -17.94 19.58
N LYS A 873 -27.64 -16.89 20.32
CA LYS A 873 -28.99 -16.33 20.32
C LYS A 873 -28.96 -14.92 19.77
N THR A 874 -29.97 -14.57 18.98
CA THR A 874 -30.23 -13.18 18.63
C THR A 874 -30.49 -12.38 19.91
N ILE A 875 -29.77 -11.28 20.06
CA ILE A 875 -29.97 -10.32 21.14
C ILE A 875 -30.74 -9.14 20.56
N GLN A 876 -31.87 -8.78 21.17
CA GLN A 876 -32.63 -7.58 20.86
C GLN A 876 -32.65 -6.68 22.08
N LEU A 877 -32.06 -5.51 21.95
CA LEU A 877 -32.03 -4.47 22.96
C LEU A 877 -32.91 -3.32 22.48
N SER A 878 -33.94 -2.97 23.23
CA SER A 878 -34.85 -1.85 22.95
C SER A 878 -34.66 -0.77 24.01
N VAL A 879 -34.49 0.47 23.58
CA VAL A 879 -34.40 1.68 24.41
C VAL A 879 -35.63 2.55 24.10
N VAL A 880 -36.48 2.74 25.10
CA VAL A 880 -37.71 3.54 24.97
C VAL A 880 -37.50 4.89 25.63
N MET A 881 -37.70 5.96 24.86
CA MET A 881 -37.60 7.38 25.29
C MET A 881 -38.93 7.92 25.83
#